data_AF-A0A3M1E2Z5-F1
#
_entry.id   AF-A0A3M1E2Z5-F1
#
_cell.length_a   1.000
_cell.length_b   1.000
_cell.length_c   1.000
_cell.angle_alpha   90.00
_cell.angle_beta   90.00
_cell.angle_gamma   90.00
#
_symmetry.space_group_name_H-M   'P 1'
#
loop_
_entity.id
_entity.type
_entity.pdbx_description
1 polymer ?
#
loop_
_entity_poly.entity_id
_entity_poly.type
_entity_poly.pdbx_seq_one_letter_code
_entity_poly.pdbx_strand_id
1 'polypeptide(L)'
;MREGVMQETGPSETLLQAPLDADLRPLQRKAKGTGVPRNSAREESRRLKPAARYTETRSIPKPPARDMKRMPGPWQRFRASCKARLPRCLWGMLVMLAGSDCLTFAQSPAESLPLFVGQERCRSCHASHGSAQPCSLHRISRHAESFTALRRPEAVSIAALSGVVEPPVRSRYCLECHATGAEEGPRWWQATFHAEDGVQCEACHGPGSLHVEHPARTASPYSNRPLIRRGSRQRCTECHQPLPSHREVLERGFRLAPEDEQYKTPVNLAVRPDGRRLYIALERADRVSVVDIPNGRVIREIPVGRRPHGITLDPAGRTVYVTCRLSDEVWAIDAETGDVRWRLPVGRDPHGVVVTRDGKRLFTANTGENTVSVVDVARRKVVKRLIAGQGPWDLALSDDGMRMLVTNIRPNPGVFRAPPVSEITEIDATTAVVARRFSVDGANMLQGVAFVPGTRTALFVLHRTKNLVPITRLQQGWVITNGLGILHEDGRIDQVLLDEPVAAFADPTDIAISADGRKAFVSGGGVDEIAVVDVAALLKFVENGSDESRSEILPNHLGSAHRFVRRRMAVPVNPRGLAFDPVRETLYGAAALADSIFAVDAAGEAVRTIPLGGPDRITPLRRGERLFHSAAVTFGRQFSCRSCHPDGHINGLTFDIEADGLGLHPVDNRSLRGILDTAPFKWNGGNATLARQCGPRLAVFFTRLLPYSSEDLDDLVHYIATIERHPNRYRRRDGLTPAQRRGKMIFERTVDNAGRAIPISERCTFCHAGALKTNRQQVVVDTAMWFDAPLPVPRDLFNADEYGDLGNYVYVDTGTPSVPFDVPQLENLPETAPYLHNGAARTLEEIWTRFNMVNHHGRTGDLTRRQFNDLIAYLKSL
;
A
#
# COMPACT_ATOMS: atom_id res chain seq x y z
N MET A 1 25.14 68.31 -21.14
CA MET A 1 26.34 67.43 -21.18
C MET A 1 26.23 66.43 -20.05
N ARG A 2 26.50 65.13 -20.32
CA ARG A 2 26.53 63.99 -19.36
C ARG A 2 25.15 63.70 -18.72
N GLU A 3 24.42 62.64 -19.10
CA GLU A 3 24.65 61.20 -18.82
C GLU A 3 24.75 60.88 -17.32
N GLY A 4 23.95 59.97 -16.71
CA GLY A 4 22.76 59.25 -17.18
C GLY A 4 22.49 57.96 -16.38
N VAL A 5 21.23 57.65 -16.05
CA VAL A 5 20.71 56.30 -15.70
C VAL A 5 19.22 56.26 -16.07
N MET A 6 18.76 55.23 -16.79
CA MET A 6 17.35 55.09 -17.18
C MET A 6 16.51 54.33 -16.14
N GLN A 7 15.25 54.76 -15.99
CA GLN A 7 14.17 54.00 -15.35
C GLN A 7 13.39 53.24 -16.44
N GLU A 8 12.96 52.02 -16.16
CA GLU A 8 11.74 51.46 -16.78
C GLU A 8 10.82 50.90 -15.69
N THR A 9 9.59 51.41 -15.65
CA THR A 9 8.52 51.02 -14.73
C THR A 9 7.62 50.00 -15.40
N GLY A 10 7.44 48.83 -14.78
CA GLY A 10 6.54 47.80 -15.31
C GLY A 10 5.04 48.17 -15.20
N PRO A 11 4.18 47.69 -16.12
CA PRO A 11 2.74 47.95 -16.06
C PRO A 11 2.02 47.02 -15.07
N SER A 12 0.96 47.54 -14.44
CA SER A 12 0.11 46.83 -13.48
C SER A 12 -0.88 45.87 -14.15
N GLU A 13 -1.05 44.66 -13.61
CA GLU A 13 -2.14 43.75 -14.00
C GLU A 13 -3.48 44.14 -13.36
N THR A 14 -4.49 44.37 -14.19
CA THR A 14 -5.84 44.75 -13.77
C THR A 14 -6.67 43.52 -13.38
N LEU A 15 -7.06 43.43 -12.10
CA LEU A 15 -8.00 42.41 -11.62
C LEU A 15 -9.45 42.76 -12.02
N LEU A 16 -10.10 41.88 -12.78
CA LEU A 16 -11.53 41.95 -13.05
C LEU A 16 -12.32 41.49 -11.81
N GLN A 17 -12.85 42.44 -11.05
CA GLN A 17 -13.93 42.22 -10.09
C GLN A 17 -15.28 42.42 -10.78
N ALA A 18 -16.23 41.51 -10.55
CA ALA A 18 -17.64 41.71 -10.91
C ALA A 18 -18.44 42.01 -9.61
N PRO A 19 -19.33 43.02 -9.60
CA PRO A 19 -20.09 43.37 -8.41
C PRO A 19 -21.31 42.46 -8.22
N LEU A 20 -21.60 42.13 -6.96
CA LEU A 20 -22.83 41.46 -6.52
C LEU A 20 -23.44 42.30 -5.40
N ASP A 21 -24.42 43.13 -5.75
CA ASP A 21 -25.33 43.79 -4.80
C ASP A 21 -26.68 44.02 -5.50
N ALA A 22 -27.74 43.38 -4.99
CA ALA A 22 -29.13 43.75 -5.23
C ALA A 22 -30.04 43.13 -4.14
N ASP A 23 -30.68 44.01 -3.39
CA ASP A 23 -31.64 43.83 -2.29
C ASP A 23 -32.39 42.49 -2.12
N LEU A 24 -32.44 42.03 -0.86
CA LEU A 24 -33.48 41.15 -0.34
C LEU A 24 -34.35 41.89 0.68
N ARG A 25 -35.62 42.15 0.36
CA ARG A 25 -36.72 42.27 1.35
C ARG A 25 -38.08 41.89 0.75
N PRO A 26 -39.06 41.41 1.54
CA PRO A 26 -40.13 40.54 1.04
C PRO A 26 -41.46 41.26 0.79
N LEU A 27 -42.29 40.71 -0.11
CA LEU A 27 -43.69 41.07 -0.26
C LEU A 27 -44.60 39.83 -0.32
N GLN A 28 -45.74 39.93 0.38
CA GLN A 28 -46.78 38.90 0.47
C GLN A 28 -47.94 39.15 -0.51
N ARG A 29 -48.77 38.09 -0.68
CA ARG A 29 -50.21 38.07 -1.01
C ARG A 29 -50.67 38.14 -2.50
N LYS A 30 -51.39 37.06 -2.86
CA LYS A 30 -52.67 37.00 -3.64
C LYS A 30 -52.62 37.49 -5.11
N ALA A 31 -53.44 37.00 -6.05
CA ALA A 31 -54.68 36.23 -5.95
C ALA A 31 -54.93 35.31 -7.19
N LYS A 32 -56.05 34.56 -7.13
CA LYS A 32 -56.99 34.16 -8.22
C LYS A 32 -56.59 34.51 -9.68
N GLY A 33 -56.77 33.67 -10.70
CA GLY A 33 -57.59 32.46 -10.83
C GLY A 33 -58.47 32.52 -12.11
N THR A 34 -59.06 31.38 -12.50
CA THR A 34 -59.84 31.11 -13.75
C THR A 34 -58.99 30.97 -15.04
N GLY A 35 -59.26 29.99 -15.93
CA GLY A 35 -60.22 28.89 -15.86
C GLY A 35 -60.17 27.94 -17.08
N VAL A 36 -61.22 27.10 -17.22
CA VAL A 36 -61.50 26.08 -18.29
C VAL A 36 -61.04 24.64 -17.93
N PRO A 37 -61.86 23.57 -18.18
CA PRO A 37 -61.97 22.47 -17.20
C PRO A 37 -61.81 21.02 -17.72
N ARG A 38 -61.72 20.06 -16.77
CA ARG A 38 -62.31 18.69 -16.70
C ARG A 38 -62.69 18.00 -18.03
N ASN A 39 -62.34 16.74 -18.32
CA ASN A 39 -62.20 15.52 -17.50
C ASN A 39 -61.66 14.37 -18.42
N SER A 40 -61.27 13.14 -18.01
CA SER A 40 -60.93 12.53 -16.71
C SER A 40 -60.44 11.07 -16.91
N ALA A 41 -59.35 10.65 -16.26
CA ALA A 41 -59.02 9.23 -16.01
C ALA A 41 -58.18 9.10 -14.72
N ARG A 42 -58.38 8.02 -13.94
CA ARG A 42 -57.76 7.80 -12.62
C ARG A 42 -56.27 7.44 -12.73
N GLU A 43 -55.42 8.12 -11.96
CA GLU A 43 -54.17 7.53 -11.45
C GLU A 43 -54.46 6.83 -10.11
N GLU A 44 -54.26 5.51 -10.06
CA GLU A 44 -54.16 4.77 -8.81
C GLU A 44 -52.69 4.68 -8.38
N SER A 45 -52.33 5.38 -7.30
CA SER A 45 -51.07 5.18 -6.60
C SER A 45 -51.04 3.81 -5.94
N ARG A 46 -50.59 2.78 -6.66
CA ARG A 46 -50.34 1.46 -6.09
C ARG A 46 -49.18 1.51 -5.11
N ARG A 47 -49.54 1.58 -3.83
CA ARG A 47 -48.65 1.29 -2.70
C ARG A 47 -47.83 0.04 -2.99
N LEU A 48 -46.50 0.18 -3.05
CA LEU A 48 -45.60 -0.96 -2.90
C LEU A 48 -45.86 -1.55 -1.50
N LYS A 49 -46.41 -2.76 -1.46
CA LYS A 49 -46.52 -3.54 -0.22
C LYS A 49 -45.12 -4.01 0.16
N PRO A 50 -44.74 -4.02 1.46
CA PRO A 50 -43.50 -4.65 1.88
C PRO A 50 -43.54 -6.14 1.54
N ALA A 51 -42.42 -6.67 1.06
CA ALA A 51 -42.23 -8.11 0.91
C ALA A 51 -42.44 -8.80 2.28
N ALA A 52 -43.09 -9.97 2.27
CA ALA A 52 -43.67 -10.54 3.47
C ALA A 52 -42.65 -10.95 4.53
N ARG A 53 -42.95 -10.65 5.79
CA ARG A 53 -42.32 -11.30 6.94
C ARG A 53 -42.61 -12.80 6.89
N TYR A 54 -41.58 -13.63 6.92
CA TYR A 54 -41.73 -15.05 7.23
C TYR A 54 -42.02 -15.22 8.73
N THR A 55 -43.31 -15.23 9.08
CA THR A 55 -43.80 -15.65 10.39
C THR A 55 -44.95 -16.64 10.22
N GLU A 56 -44.63 -17.87 9.82
CA GLU A 56 -45.49 -19.04 10.09
C GLU A 56 -44.79 -19.98 11.05
N THR A 57 -45.27 -20.00 12.30
CA THR A 57 -44.97 -21.05 13.26
C THR A 57 -45.71 -22.34 12.87
N ARG A 58 -45.05 -23.24 12.12
CA ARG A 58 -45.48 -24.64 12.07
C ARG A 58 -44.90 -25.41 13.25
N SER A 59 -45.80 -25.90 14.11
CA SER A 59 -45.48 -26.73 15.27
C SER A 59 -44.82 -28.05 14.86
N ILE A 60 -43.57 -28.25 15.29
CA ILE A 60 -42.87 -29.53 15.17
C ILE A 60 -43.40 -30.48 16.27
N PRO A 61 -43.77 -31.74 15.97
CA PRO A 61 -44.20 -32.69 17.00
C PRO A 61 -43.04 -33.03 17.95
N LYS A 62 -43.31 -33.07 19.27
CA LYS A 62 -42.36 -33.64 20.24
C LYS A 62 -42.22 -35.15 20.02
N PRO A 63 -41.01 -35.70 19.81
CA PRO A 63 -40.78 -37.14 19.96
C PRO A 63 -40.86 -37.53 21.45
N PRO A 64 -41.28 -38.77 21.77
CA PRO A 64 -41.46 -39.20 23.15
C PRO A 64 -40.11 -39.47 23.85
N ALA A 65 -40.06 -39.18 25.15
CA ALA A 65 -38.91 -39.52 25.98
C ALA A 65 -38.83 -41.03 26.24
N ARG A 66 -37.69 -41.67 25.94
CA ARG A 66 -37.27 -42.95 26.51
C ARG A 66 -35.76 -42.99 26.71
N ASP A 67 -35.35 -43.47 27.88
CA ASP A 67 -33.98 -43.86 28.20
C ASP A 67 -33.42 -44.87 27.20
N MET A 68 -32.12 -44.76 26.84
CA MET A 68 -31.17 -45.83 27.14
C MET A 68 -29.69 -45.48 26.92
N LYS A 69 -28.86 -46.26 27.63
CA LYS A 69 -27.41 -46.12 27.83
C LYS A 69 -26.57 -46.54 26.60
N ARG A 70 -25.32 -46.02 26.57
CA ARG A 70 -24.06 -46.62 26.05
C ARG A 70 -23.72 -46.63 24.53
N MET A 71 -22.54 -46.04 24.27
CA MET A 71 -21.42 -46.55 23.43
C MET A 71 -21.38 -46.24 21.90
N PRO A 72 -20.19 -46.27 21.25
CA PRO A 72 -19.64 -45.02 20.70
C PRO A 72 -19.38 -45.00 19.18
N GLY A 73 -19.01 -43.81 18.68
CA GLY A 73 -18.80 -43.51 17.27
C GLY A 73 -17.45 -43.93 16.64
N PRO A 74 -17.30 -43.73 15.32
CA PRO A 74 -16.35 -44.50 14.50
C PRO A 74 -14.97 -43.84 14.32
N TRP A 75 -14.08 -44.03 15.30
CA TRP A 75 -12.62 -43.80 15.13
C TRP A 75 -11.80 -45.11 15.04
N GLN A 76 -12.45 -46.23 14.69
CA GLN A 76 -11.87 -47.59 14.76
C GLN A 76 -11.67 -48.32 13.42
N ARG A 77 -11.62 -47.62 12.27
CA ARG A 77 -11.39 -48.26 10.94
C ARG A 77 -10.31 -47.63 10.07
N PHE A 78 -9.18 -47.22 10.67
CA PHE A 78 -7.95 -46.91 9.90
C PHE A 78 -6.65 -47.42 10.56
N ARG A 79 -6.71 -48.57 11.25
CA ARG A 79 -5.55 -49.32 11.76
C ARG A 79 -5.75 -50.84 11.58
N ALA A 80 -5.73 -51.33 10.35
CA ALA A 80 -5.76 -52.78 10.07
C ALA A 80 -5.24 -53.17 8.67
N SER A 81 -3.93 -52.98 8.42
CA SER A 81 -3.16 -53.86 7.51
C SER A 81 -1.66 -53.54 7.59
N CYS A 82 -0.91 -54.51 8.14
CA CYS A 82 0.54 -54.78 8.05
C CYS A 82 1.11 -55.23 9.40
N LYS A 83 0.72 -56.46 9.83
CA LYS A 83 1.55 -57.31 10.68
C LYS A 83 2.20 -58.35 9.79
N ALA A 84 3.53 -58.38 9.72
CA ALA A 84 4.25 -59.60 9.35
C ALA A 84 5.64 -59.62 10.02
N ARG A 85 5.91 -60.70 10.77
CA ARG A 85 7.24 -61.18 11.22
C ARG A 85 8.01 -60.34 12.25
N LEU A 86 7.78 -60.69 13.52
CA LEU A 86 8.82 -60.75 14.55
C LEU A 86 9.58 -62.08 14.44
N PRO A 87 10.83 -62.13 14.93
CA PRO A 87 11.13 -63.15 15.94
C PRO A 87 11.81 -62.57 17.19
N ARG A 88 11.25 -62.98 18.35
CA ARG A 88 11.93 -63.55 19.52
C ARG A 88 13.27 -62.95 19.98
N CYS A 89 13.29 -62.47 21.23
CA CYS A 89 13.85 -63.28 22.33
C CYS A 89 13.40 -62.79 23.74
N LEU A 90 13.01 -63.76 24.56
CA LEU A 90 13.02 -63.86 26.04
C LEU A 90 12.29 -62.76 26.87
N TRP A 91 11.22 -63.02 27.67
CA TRP A 91 10.95 -63.96 28.80
C TRP A 91 11.30 -63.44 30.21
N GLY A 92 10.39 -63.65 31.17
CA GLY A 92 10.57 -63.42 32.63
C GLY A 92 9.87 -62.14 33.15
N MET A 93 8.57 -62.17 33.49
CA MET A 93 8.00 -62.45 34.83
C MET A 93 8.53 -61.53 35.95
N LEU A 94 7.74 -60.57 36.46
CA LEU A 94 6.62 -60.68 37.45
C LEU A 94 7.07 -60.73 38.93
N VAL A 95 6.93 -59.56 39.58
CA VAL A 95 6.34 -59.33 40.92
C VAL A 95 6.83 -60.17 42.12
N MET A 96 7.44 -59.51 43.11
CA MET A 96 7.05 -59.54 44.54
C MET A 96 7.83 -58.48 45.36
N LEU A 97 7.45 -58.31 46.63
CA LEU A 97 7.68 -57.13 47.49
C LEU A 97 8.88 -57.22 48.47
N ALA A 98 9.25 -56.04 48.98
CA ALA A 98 9.85 -55.73 50.29
C ALA A 98 11.37 -55.96 50.51
N GLY A 99 11.96 -55.04 51.29
CA GLY A 99 13.31 -55.16 51.86
C GLY A 99 14.24 -53.99 51.51
N SER A 100 14.67 -53.23 52.52
CA SER A 100 15.73 -52.21 52.40
C SER A 100 17.10 -52.85 52.16
N ASP A 101 17.94 -52.28 51.31
CA ASP A 101 19.10 -51.50 51.79
C ASP A 101 19.95 -50.90 50.67
N CYS A 102 20.78 -49.91 51.05
CA CYS A 102 21.64 -49.12 50.18
C CYS A 102 22.56 -49.95 49.27
N LEU A 103 22.56 -49.64 47.97
CA LEU A 103 23.80 -49.58 47.17
C LEU A 103 23.70 -48.47 46.12
N THR A 104 24.64 -47.53 46.20
CA THR A 104 24.67 -46.30 45.38
C THR A 104 25.10 -46.58 43.94
N PHE A 105 24.27 -46.23 42.97
CA PHE A 105 24.72 -45.89 41.61
C PHE A 105 24.58 -44.38 41.41
N ALA A 106 25.72 -43.70 41.31
CA ALA A 106 25.77 -42.27 40.99
C ALA A 106 25.32 -42.05 39.55
N GLN A 107 24.10 -41.53 39.35
CA GLN A 107 23.75 -40.88 38.10
C GLN A 107 24.47 -39.54 38.03
N SER A 108 25.18 -39.29 36.93
CA SER A 108 25.66 -37.97 36.58
C SER A 108 24.47 -37.00 36.50
N PRO A 109 24.59 -35.76 37.01
CA PRO A 109 23.49 -34.82 36.95
C PRO A 109 23.19 -34.48 35.50
N ALA A 110 21.93 -34.64 35.08
CA ALA A 110 21.46 -34.06 33.84
C ALA A 110 21.57 -32.53 33.98
N GLU A 111 22.37 -31.88 33.12
CA GLU A 111 22.50 -30.43 33.13
C GLU A 111 21.14 -29.79 32.87
N SER A 112 20.64 -29.03 33.85
CA SER A 112 19.39 -28.32 33.74
C SER A 112 19.54 -27.17 32.74
N LEU A 113 18.94 -27.34 31.55
CA LEU A 113 18.89 -26.29 30.53
C LEU A 113 18.30 -24.99 31.13
N PRO A 114 18.96 -23.84 30.97
CA PRO A 114 18.43 -22.58 31.48
C PRO A 114 17.20 -22.14 30.67
N LEU A 115 16.03 -22.21 31.30
CA LEU A 115 14.81 -21.57 30.79
C LEU A 115 14.95 -20.05 30.85
N PHE A 116 15.13 -19.40 29.69
CA PHE A 116 14.95 -17.95 29.56
C PHE A 116 13.46 -17.62 29.73
N VAL A 117 13.16 -16.52 30.44
CA VAL A 117 11.90 -16.42 31.17
C VAL A 117 10.91 -15.54 30.43
N GLY A 118 10.03 -16.21 29.68
CA GLY A 118 8.99 -15.55 28.89
C GLY A 118 8.04 -14.63 29.69
N GLN A 119 7.32 -13.81 28.92
CA GLN A 119 6.39 -12.75 29.34
C GLN A 119 5.51 -13.07 30.57
N GLU A 120 5.08 -14.32 30.74
CA GLU A 120 4.16 -14.77 31.79
C GLU A 120 4.74 -14.62 33.21
N ARG A 121 6.05 -14.85 33.40
CA ARG A 121 6.68 -14.73 34.73
C ARG A 121 7.06 -13.29 35.04
N CYS A 122 7.52 -12.51 34.06
CA CYS A 122 7.69 -11.06 34.18
C CYS A 122 6.37 -10.40 34.64
N ARG A 123 5.24 -10.82 34.05
CA ARG A 123 3.90 -10.45 34.51
C ARG A 123 3.68 -10.80 35.98
N SER A 124 3.99 -12.04 36.41
CA SER A 124 3.82 -12.46 37.81
C SER A 124 4.63 -11.66 38.83
N CYS A 125 5.85 -11.22 38.49
CA CYS A 125 6.70 -10.43 39.38
C CYS A 125 6.27 -8.96 39.48
N HIS A 126 5.71 -8.39 38.40
CA HIS A 126 5.29 -6.97 38.36
C HIS A 126 3.79 -6.75 38.62
N ALA A 127 2.95 -7.77 38.56
CA ALA A 127 1.51 -7.68 38.88
C ALA A 127 1.23 -7.24 40.34
N SER A 128 2.19 -7.47 41.26
CA SER A 128 2.13 -7.04 42.66
C SER A 128 2.21 -5.52 42.87
N HIS A 129 2.60 -4.75 41.85
CA HIS A 129 2.80 -3.30 41.94
C HIS A 129 1.63 -2.46 41.38
N GLY A 130 0.44 -3.05 41.24
CA GLY A 130 -0.82 -2.31 41.00
C GLY A 130 -0.99 -1.66 39.62
N SER A 131 0.02 -1.72 38.74
CA SER A 131 -0.07 -1.26 37.36
C SER A 131 -0.06 -2.44 36.39
N ALA A 132 -1.09 -2.55 35.55
CA ALA A 132 -1.28 -3.70 34.64
C ALA A 132 -0.37 -3.68 33.39
N GLN A 133 0.67 -2.84 33.36
CA GLN A 133 1.33 -2.37 32.13
C GLN A 133 2.88 -2.32 32.08
N PRO A 134 3.70 -2.50 33.15
CA PRO A 134 5.17 -2.35 33.05
C PRO A 134 5.85 -3.24 32.00
N CYS A 135 5.40 -4.49 31.85
CA CYS A 135 5.97 -5.42 30.87
C CYS A 135 5.69 -4.99 29.42
N SER A 136 4.56 -4.33 29.17
CA SER A 136 4.22 -3.73 27.88
C SER A 136 5.16 -2.57 27.56
N LEU A 137 5.40 -1.71 28.56
CA LEU A 137 6.26 -0.53 28.43
C LEU A 137 7.73 -0.89 28.13
N HIS A 138 8.25 -2.00 28.67
CA HIS A 138 9.60 -2.46 28.30
C HIS A 138 9.67 -3.00 26.87
N ARG A 139 8.66 -3.74 26.38
CA ARG A 139 8.63 -4.26 24.99
C ARG A 139 8.52 -3.16 23.92
N ILE A 140 8.13 -1.94 24.29
CA ILE A 140 8.15 -0.75 23.43
C ILE A 140 9.28 0.23 23.79
N SER A 141 10.24 -0.21 24.61
CA SER A 141 11.44 0.56 24.90
C SER A 141 12.48 0.41 23.80
N ARG A 142 13.31 1.43 23.60
CA ARG A 142 14.40 1.40 22.59
C ARG A 142 15.40 0.26 22.82
N HIS A 143 15.48 -0.29 24.03
CA HIS A 143 16.29 -1.46 24.35
C HIS A 143 15.68 -2.75 23.78
N ALA A 144 14.37 -2.97 23.91
CA ALA A 144 13.71 -4.12 23.28
C ALA A 144 13.75 -4.06 21.73
N GLU A 145 13.91 -2.86 21.15
CA GLU A 145 14.07 -2.66 19.71
C GLU A 145 15.51 -2.88 19.21
N SER A 146 16.50 -3.03 20.11
CA SER A 146 17.94 -2.99 19.77
C SER A 146 18.36 -3.95 18.66
N PHE A 147 17.88 -5.21 18.69
CA PHE A 147 18.22 -6.19 17.66
C PHE A 147 17.79 -5.75 16.27
N THR A 148 16.66 -5.03 16.16
CA THR A 148 16.19 -4.55 14.86
C THR A 148 17.02 -3.40 14.31
N ALA A 149 17.88 -2.77 15.12
CA ALA A 149 18.93 -1.90 14.59
C ALA A 149 19.95 -2.69 13.75
N LEU A 150 20.24 -3.97 14.04
CA LEU A 150 21.11 -4.81 13.22
C LEU A 150 20.49 -5.20 11.86
N ARG A 151 19.16 -5.12 11.75
CA ARG A 151 18.42 -5.31 10.49
C ARG A 151 18.34 -4.02 9.66
N ARG A 152 18.81 -2.89 10.18
CA ARG A 152 18.85 -1.64 9.41
C ARG A 152 19.97 -1.70 8.36
N PRO A 153 19.77 -1.11 7.18
CA PRO A 153 20.79 -1.15 6.14
C PRO A 153 22.12 -0.50 6.55
N GLU A 154 22.10 0.51 7.43
CA GLU A 154 23.28 1.11 8.07
C GLU A 154 24.13 0.08 8.83
N ALA A 155 23.52 -0.93 9.45
CA ALA A 155 24.24 -1.92 10.25
C ALA A 155 25.23 -2.74 9.43
N VAL A 156 24.97 -2.92 8.13
CA VAL A 156 25.91 -3.61 7.21
C VAL A 156 27.15 -2.74 6.98
N SER A 157 26.99 -1.44 6.74
CA SER A 157 28.12 -0.51 6.62
C SER A 157 28.89 -0.38 7.94
N ILE A 158 28.18 -0.36 9.08
CA ILE A 158 28.76 -0.32 10.43
C ILE A 158 29.58 -1.58 10.69
N ALA A 159 29.05 -2.77 10.37
CA ALA A 159 29.75 -4.04 10.50
C ALA A 159 31.02 -4.08 9.64
N ALA A 160 30.93 -3.68 8.36
CA ALA A 160 32.08 -3.59 7.47
C ALA A 160 33.18 -2.66 8.00
N LEU A 161 32.82 -1.45 8.47
CA LEU A 161 33.75 -0.52 9.12
C LEU A 161 34.31 -1.03 10.46
N SER A 162 33.63 -1.98 11.09
CA SER A 162 34.06 -2.63 12.34
C SER A 162 34.85 -3.92 12.07
N GLY A 163 35.17 -4.25 10.82
CA GLY A 163 35.90 -5.46 10.43
C GLY A 163 35.08 -6.76 10.51
N VAL A 164 33.76 -6.66 10.66
CA VAL A 164 32.85 -7.80 10.75
C VAL A 164 32.49 -8.27 9.35
N VAL A 165 32.92 -9.50 9.01
CA VAL A 165 32.77 -10.09 7.66
C VAL A 165 31.44 -10.82 7.47
N GLU A 166 30.77 -11.20 8.57
CA GLU A 166 29.49 -11.90 8.58
C GLU A 166 28.30 -10.93 8.73
N PRO A 167 27.06 -11.31 8.36
CA PRO A 167 25.91 -10.43 8.50
C PRO A 167 25.71 -9.94 9.95
N PRO A 168 25.38 -8.66 10.21
CA PRO A 168 25.31 -8.10 11.57
C PRO A 168 24.42 -8.92 12.51
N VAL A 169 23.27 -9.40 12.01
CA VAL A 169 22.29 -10.22 12.74
C VAL A 169 22.76 -11.62 13.10
N ARG A 170 23.86 -12.10 12.52
CA ARG A 170 24.54 -13.36 12.87
C ARG A 170 25.87 -13.13 13.57
N SER A 171 26.43 -11.92 13.52
CA SER A 171 27.72 -11.65 14.13
C SER A 171 27.63 -11.55 15.63
N ARG A 172 28.40 -12.39 16.33
CA ARG A 172 28.56 -12.31 17.79
C ARG A 172 28.93 -10.88 18.22
N TYR A 173 29.86 -10.23 17.52
CA TYR A 173 30.33 -8.89 17.84
C TYR A 173 29.21 -7.84 17.81
N CYS A 174 28.33 -7.93 16.82
CA CYS A 174 27.14 -7.07 16.73
C CYS A 174 26.07 -7.47 17.76
N LEU A 175 25.89 -8.77 18.00
CA LEU A 175 24.87 -9.28 18.92
C LEU A 175 25.17 -8.96 20.39
N GLU A 176 26.44 -8.84 20.78
CA GLU A 176 26.85 -8.47 22.16
C GLU A 176 26.25 -7.13 22.64
N CYS A 177 25.96 -6.18 21.74
CA CYS A 177 25.30 -4.92 22.09
C CYS A 177 23.78 -4.90 21.78
N HIS A 178 23.28 -5.88 21.04
CA HIS A 178 21.97 -5.81 20.39
C HIS A 178 21.02 -6.98 20.70
N ALA A 179 21.50 -8.08 21.29
CA ALA A 179 20.71 -9.23 21.74
C ALA A 179 21.15 -9.69 23.13
N THR A 180 20.21 -10.07 23.99
CA THR A 180 20.55 -10.70 25.27
C THR A 180 21.15 -12.10 25.04
N GLY A 181 22.12 -12.53 25.86
CA GLY A 181 22.67 -13.89 25.83
C GLY A 181 23.68 -14.20 24.72
N ALA A 182 24.11 -13.20 23.95
CA ALA A 182 25.17 -13.36 22.93
C ALA A 182 26.50 -13.91 23.50
N GLU A 183 26.73 -13.68 24.80
CA GLU A 183 27.89 -14.15 25.57
C GLU A 183 27.92 -15.68 25.83
N GLU A 184 26.76 -16.36 25.83
CA GLU A 184 26.64 -17.78 26.19
C GLU A 184 27.07 -18.75 25.06
N GLY A 185 26.95 -18.33 23.79
CA GLY A 185 27.43 -19.07 22.62
C GLY A 185 26.43 -20.01 21.91
N PRO A 186 26.86 -20.70 20.83
CA PRO A 186 25.93 -21.23 19.82
C PRO A 186 25.01 -22.39 20.26
N ARG A 187 25.36 -23.12 21.33
CA ARG A 187 24.55 -24.26 21.80
C ARG A 187 23.23 -23.86 22.46
N TRP A 188 23.12 -22.61 22.93
CA TRP A 188 22.09 -22.20 23.88
C TRP A 188 20.92 -21.41 23.28
N TRP A 189 20.91 -21.21 21.96
CA TRP A 189 19.88 -20.47 21.19
C TRP A 189 18.56 -21.26 21.01
N GLN A 190 18.11 -22.03 22.01
CA GLN A 190 17.07 -23.06 21.82
C GLN A 190 15.71 -22.78 22.48
N ALA A 191 14.67 -23.21 21.75
CA ALA A 191 13.27 -23.48 22.14
C ALA A 191 12.40 -22.34 22.71
N THR A 192 12.94 -21.40 23.50
CA THR A 192 12.12 -20.40 24.23
C THR A 192 12.61 -18.96 24.14
N PHE A 193 13.74 -18.73 23.45
CA PHE A 193 14.33 -17.41 23.25
C PHE A 193 15.01 -17.35 21.89
N HIS A 194 14.77 -16.26 21.15
CA HIS A 194 15.43 -15.98 19.88
C HIS A 194 16.14 -14.64 19.96
N ALA A 195 17.30 -14.48 19.30
CA ALA A 195 18.03 -13.20 19.34
C ALA A 195 17.20 -12.01 18.81
N GLU A 196 16.21 -12.28 17.96
CA GLU A 196 15.23 -11.32 17.45
C GLU A 196 14.20 -10.81 18.47
N ASP A 197 14.17 -11.38 19.68
CA ASP A 197 13.45 -10.82 20.82
C ASP A 197 14.12 -9.55 21.40
N GLY A 198 15.35 -9.20 20.98
CA GLY A 198 16.02 -7.95 21.36
C GLY A 198 16.76 -8.00 22.70
N VAL A 199 17.18 -6.83 23.21
CA VAL A 199 17.69 -6.70 24.57
C VAL A 199 16.50 -6.68 25.54
N GLN A 200 16.18 -7.86 26.07
CA GLN A 200 15.16 -8.10 27.08
C GLN A 200 15.62 -7.73 28.51
N CYS A 201 14.69 -7.76 29.47
CA CYS A 201 14.94 -7.51 30.89
C CYS A 201 16.16 -8.25 31.46
N GLU A 202 16.43 -9.47 31.00
CA GLU A 202 17.52 -10.34 31.43
C GLU A 202 18.91 -9.74 31.17
N ALA A 203 19.08 -8.78 30.26
CA ALA A 203 20.34 -8.04 30.13
C ALA A 203 20.65 -7.15 31.36
N CYS A 204 19.60 -6.65 32.02
CA CYS A 204 19.68 -5.87 33.26
C CYS A 204 19.58 -6.74 34.52
N HIS A 205 18.87 -7.86 34.44
CA HIS A 205 18.52 -8.70 35.60
C HIS A 205 19.28 -10.04 35.68
N GLY A 206 20.01 -10.44 34.63
CA GLY A 206 20.60 -11.77 34.48
C GLY A 206 19.59 -12.82 33.97
N PRO A 207 20.07 -14.03 33.61
CA PRO A 207 19.22 -15.08 33.07
C PRO A 207 18.18 -15.56 34.10
N GLY A 208 16.90 -15.55 33.70
CA GLY A 208 15.78 -15.84 34.58
C GLY A 208 15.66 -17.29 35.06
N SER A 209 16.38 -18.23 34.47
CA SER A 209 16.39 -19.65 34.84
C SER A 209 16.74 -19.91 36.31
N LEU A 210 17.56 -19.05 36.90
CA LEU A 210 17.93 -19.08 38.32
C LEU A 210 16.81 -18.60 39.28
N HIS A 211 15.66 -18.16 38.74
CA HIS A 211 14.48 -17.72 39.51
C HIS A 211 13.38 -18.79 39.56
N VAL A 212 13.67 -20.01 39.08
CA VAL A 212 12.74 -21.14 39.02
C VAL A 212 12.91 -22.02 40.27
N GLU A 213 11.93 -21.90 41.17
CA GLU A 213 11.55 -22.88 42.20
C GLU A 213 12.59 -23.30 43.29
N HIS A 214 12.77 -22.45 44.31
CA HIS A 214 12.81 -22.95 45.70
C HIS A 214 12.55 -21.83 46.74
N PRO A 215 11.84 -22.09 47.86
CA PRO A 215 11.75 -21.15 48.98
C PRO A 215 13.04 -21.04 49.83
N ALA A 216 14.10 -21.78 49.47
CA ALA A 216 15.37 -21.81 50.20
C ALA A 216 16.34 -20.70 49.72
N ARG A 217 16.39 -19.59 50.45
CA ARG A 217 17.08 -18.35 50.03
C ARG A 217 18.62 -18.34 50.21
N THR A 218 19.27 -19.47 50.44
CA THR A 218 20.59 -19.52 51.12
C THR A 218 21.68 -20.41 50.51
N ALA A 219 21.46 -21.18 49.43
CA ALA A 219 22.44 -22.21 49.00
C ALA A 219 22.76 -22.29 47.49
N SER A 220 22.55 -21.22 46.70
CA SER A 220 23.14 -21.16 45.36
C SER A 220 24.63 -20.79 45.44
N PRO A 221 25.55 -21.43 44.68
CA PRO A 221 26.95 -20.98 44.57
C PRO A 221 27.08 -19.58 43.96
N TYR A 222 26.00 -19.03 43.40
CA TYR A 222 25.92 -17.66 42.87
C TYR A 222 25.27 -16.66 43.84
N SER A 223 24.91 -17.07 45.07
CA SER A 223 24.29 -16.19 46.09
C SER A 223 25.16 -15.00 46.49
N ASN A 224 26.49 -15.13 46.36
CA ASN A 224 27.46 -14.05 46.61
C ASN A 224 27.69 -13.13 45.40
N ARG A 225 27.01 -13.33 44.27
CA ARG A 225 26.95 -12.33 43.19
C ARG A 225 25.67 -11.49 43.38
N PRO A 226 25.73 -10.15 43.26
CA PRO A 226 24.53 -9.33 43.37
C PRO A 226 23.54 -9.68 42.25
N LEU A 227 22.50 -10.45 42.60
CA LEU A 227 21.40 -10.90 41.72
C LEU A 227 20.51 -9.75 41.21
N ILE A 228 20.83 -8.52 41.56
CA ILE A 228 20.44 -7.33 40.82
C ILE A 228 21.73 -6.66 40.38
N ARG A 229 22.15 -6.86 39.13
CA ARG A 229 23.14 -6.01 38.48
C ARG A 229 22.51 -4.65 38.20
N ARG A 230 22.31 -3.83 39.24
CA ARG A 230 21.91 -2.42 39.07
C ARG A 230 22.87 -1.82 38.05
N GLY A 231 22.35 -1.44 36.87
CA GLY A 231 23.16 -0.92 35.78
C GLY A 231 23.99 0.24 36.30
N SER A 232 25.31 0.05 36.40
CA SER A 232 26.20 1.17 36.71
C SER A 232 26.13 2.14 35.55
N ARG A 233 26.25 3.44 35.82
CA ARG A 233 26.25 4.47 34.77
C ARG A 233 27.25 4.14 33.66
N GLN A 234 28.40 3.57 34.04
CA GLN A 234 29.44 3.06 33.16
C GLN A 234 28.93 1.99 32.18
N ARG A 235 28.24 0.95 32.66
CA ARG A 235 27.70 -0.13 31.83
C ARG A 235 26.56 0.34 30.92
N CYS A 236 25.76 1.30 31.39
CA CYS A 236 24.81 1.99 30.52
C CYS A 236 25.52 2.79 29.42
N THR A 237 26.63 3.49 29.71
CA THR A 237 27.41 4.19 28.69
C THR A 237 28.10 3.26 27.69
N GLU A 238 28.46 2.04 28.04
CA GLU A 238 29.00 1.04 27.10
C GLU A 238 28.00 0.76 25.95
N CYS A 239 26.70 0.61 26.26
CA CYS A 239 25.66 0.45 25.24
C CYS A 239 25.12 1.76 24.65
N HIS A 240 25.31 2.91 25.32
CA HIS A 240 24.75 4.20 24.90
C HIS A 240 25.75 5.17 24.25
N GLN A 241 27.04 4.87 24.22
CA GLN A 241 28.00 5.61 23.40
C GLN A 241 28.13 4.93 22.03
N PRO A 242 27.76 5.61 20.91
CA PRO A 242 27.89 5.02 19.59
C PRO A 242 29.37 4.81 19.26
N LEU A 243 29.72 3.58 18.87
CA LEU A 243 31.05 3.23 18.37
C LEU A 243 31.44 4.16 17.20
N PRO A 244 32.75 4.37 16.93
CA PRO A 244 33.19 5.21 15.82
C PRO A 244 32.57 4.82 14.47
N SER A 245 32.44 3.52 14.18
CA SER A 245 31.74 2.99 13.00
C SER A 245 30.26 3.37 12.93
N HIS A 246 29.56 3.34 14.08
CA HIS A 246 28.16 3.78 14.16
C HIS A 246 28.05 5.28 13.89
N ARG A 247 28.92 6.09 14.51
CA ARG A 247 28.92 7.55 14.30
C ARG A 247 29.19 7.90 12.83
N GLU A 248 30.22 7.31 12.24
CA GLU A 248 30.61 7.50 10.84
C GLU A 248 29.45 7.20 9.87
N VAL A 249 28.68 6.12 10.07
CA VAL A 249 27.56 5.78 9.19
C VAL A 249 26.32 6.62 9.49
N LEU A 250 25.99 6.88 10.77
CA LEU A 250 24.85 7.72 11.15
C LEU A 250 25.02 9.19 10.71
N GLU A 251 26.25 9.69 10.63
CA GLU A 251 26.56 11.04 10.12
C GLU A 251 26.61 11.09 8.58
N ARG A 252 26.92 9.97 7.89
CA ARG A 252 27.00 9.90 6.42
C ARG A 252 25.71 9.44 5.73
N GLY A 253 24.78 8.85 6.48
CA GLY A 253 23.55 8.25 5.98
C GLY A 253 23.75 6.87 5.32
N PHE A 254 22.66 6.10 5.21
CA PHE A 254 22.68 4.84 4.49
C PHE A 254 22.97 5.04 2.99
N ARG A 255 23.79 4.16 2.41
CA ARG A 255 24.03 4.05 0.97
C ARG A 255 23.80 2.61 0.54
N LEU A 256 23.10 2.45 -0.60
CA LEU A 256 22.90 1.17 -1.27
C LEU A 256 24.23 0.48 -1.60
N ALA A 257 24.21 -0.84 -1.78
CA ALA A 257 25.40 -1.53 -2.29
C ALA A 257 25.68 -1.09 -3.74
N PRO A 258 26.94 -1.06 -4.22
CA PRO A 258 27.26 -0.68 -5.60
C PRO A 258 26.55 -1.53 -6.66
N GLU A 259 26.18 -2.76 -6.35
CA GLU A 259 25.38 -3.65 -7.21
C GLU A 259 23.90 -3.24 -7.26
N ASP A 260 23.35 -2.66 -6.18
CA ASP A 260 21.96 -2.20 -6.12
C ASP A 260 21.72 -0.96 -6.99
N GLU A 261 22.77 -0.18 -7.28
CA GLU A 261 22.72 0.98 -8.19
C GLU A 261 22.72 0.56 -9.68
N GLN A 262 23.04 -0.70 -9.99
CA GLN A 262 23.13 -1.21 -11.37
C GLN A 262 21.80 -1.73 -11.92
N TYR A 263 20.82 -1.96 -11.04
CA TYR A 263 19.47 -2.43 -11.40
C TYR A 263 18.73 -1.42 -12.29
N LYS A 264 18.11 -1.91 -13.36
CA LYS A 264 17.51 -1.05 -14.40
C LYS A 264 16.04 -0.73 -14.15
N THR A 265 15.27 -1.74 -13.78
CA THR A 265 13.80 -1.73 -13.62
C THR A 265 13.10 -1.17 -14.87
N PRO A 266 13.04 -1.93 -15.98
CA PRO A 266 12.26 -1.54 -17.15
C PRO A 266 10.75 -1.55 -16.82
N VAL A 267 10.04 -0.43 -17.01
CA VAL A 267 8.62 -0.30 -16.63
C VAL A 267 7.66 -0.15 -17.81
N ASN A 268 8.09 0.50 -18.89
CA ASN A 268 7.31 0.67 -20.11
C ASN A 268 8.22 0.74 -21.34
N LEU A 269 7.68 0.50 -22.53
CA LEU A 269 8.41 0.37 -23.79
C LEU A 269 7.58 0.80 -24.99
N ALA A 270 8.24 1.28 -26.05
CA ALA A 270 7.59 1.65 -27.30
C ALA A 270 8.39 1.16 -28.52
N VAL A 271 7.69 0.59 -29.49
CA VAL A 271 8.25 0.07 -30.75
C VAL A 271 8.32 1.21 -31.77
N ARG A 272 9.45 1.36 -32.47
CA ARG A 272 9.55 2.30 -33.60
C ARG A 272 8.63 1.83 -34.74
N PRO A 273 7.96 2.69 -35.52
CA PRO A 273 7.03 2.26 -36.58
C PRO A 273 7.59 1.35 -37.69
N ASP A 274 8.91 1.21 -37.84
CA ASP A 274 9.56 0.23 -38.73
C ASP A 274 9.83 -1.15 -38.04
N GLY A 275 9.47 -1.25 -36.77
CA GLY A 275 9.75 -2.32 -35.82
C GLY A 275 11.24 -2.66 -35.67
N ARG A 276 12.16 -1.81 -36.12
CA ARG A 276 13.61 -2.11 -36.08
C ARG A 276 14.22 -1.85 -34.71
N ARG A 277 13.61 -0.94 -33.92
CA ARG A 277 14.10 -0.54 -32.60
C ARG A 277 12.98 -0.54 -31.57
N LEU A 278 13.34 -0.91 -30.35
CA LEU A 278 12.54 -0.72 -29.15
C LEU A 278 13.19 0.33 -28.25
N TYR A 279 12.39 1.20 -27.64
CA TYR A 279 12.82 2.15 -26.60
C TYR A 279 12.17 1.75 -25.28
N ILE A 280 12.96 1.67 -24.21
CA ILE A 280 12.51 1.15 -22.91
C ILE A 280 12.83 2.17 -21.81
N ALA A 281 11.83 2.57 -21.04
CA ALA A 281 12.02 3.41 -19.85
C ALA A 281 12.55 2.55 -18.68
N LEU A 282 13.76 2.89 -18.21
CA LEU A 282 14.45 2.20 -17.11
C LEU A 282 14.32 3.04 -15.83
N GLU A 283 13.28 2.77 -15.05
CA GLU A 283 12.85 3.62 -13.95
C GLU A 283 13.92 3.78 -12.86
N ARG A 284 14.70 2.72 -12.59
CA ARG A 284 15.71 2.75 -11.53
C ARG A 284 17.08 3.26 -12.00
N ALA A 285 17.39 3.13 -13.29
CA ALA A 285 18.65 3.58 -13.87
C ALA A 285 18.61 5.03 -14.40
N ASP A 286 17.48 5.74 -14.27
CA ASP A 286 17.25 7.10 -14.78
C ASP A 286 17.62 7.25 -16.28
N ARG A 287 17.26 6.23 -17.08
CA ARG A 287 17.68 6.06 -18.48
C ARG A 287 16.56 5.59 -19.40
N VAL A 288 16.74 5.84 -20.70
CA VAL A 288 16.04 5.12 -21.79
C VAL A 288 17.04 4.20 -22.48
N SER A 289 16.74 2.91 -22.55
CA SER A 289 17.52 1.94 -23.34
C SER A 289 16.95 1.82 -24.76
N VAL A 290 17.83 1.62 -25.74
CA VAL A 290 17.48 1.38 -27.14
C VAL A 290 17.97 -0.01 -27.53
N VAL A 291 17.04 -0.88 -27.91
CA VAL A 291 17.33 -2.25 -28.37
C VAL A 291 17.15 -2.33 -29.88
N ASP A 292 18.13 -2.89 -30.57
CA ASP A 292 17.98 -3.33 -31.96
C ASP A 292 17.25 -4.67 -31.98
N ILE A 293 16.04 -4.68 -32.55
CA ILE A 293 15.16 -5.85 -32.55
C ILE A 293 15.73 -7.01 -33.39
N PRO A 294 16.21 -6.79 -34.64
CA PRO A 294 16.79 -7.88 -35.45
C PRO A 294 17.95 -8.62 -34.78
N ASN A 295 18.88 -7.90 -34.15
CA ASN A 295 20.02 -8.50 -33.46
C ASN A 295 19.70 -8.91 -32.01
N GLY A 296 18.59 -8.42 -31.44
CA GLY A 296 18.15 -8.70 -30.08
C GLY A 296 19.15 -8.24 -29.01
N ARG A 297 19.70 -7.03 -29.16
CA ARG A 297 20.70 -6.46 -28.24
C ARG A 297 20.51 -4.97 -27.99
N VAL A 298 20.90 -4.50 -26.80
CA VAL A 298 21.01 -3.06 -26.51
C VAL A 298 22.08 -2.44 -27.42
N ILE A 299 21.77 -1.28 -28.00
CA ILE A 299 22.67 -0.49 -28.85
C ILE A 299 22.98 0.90 -28.27
N ARG A 300 22.18 1.41 -27.32
CA ARG A 300 22.39 2.70 -26.66
C ARG A 300 21.65 2.74 -25.32
N GLU A 301 22.20 3.44 -24.32
CA GLU A 301 21.44 3.94 -23.17
C GLU A 301 21.57 5.47 -23.11
N ILE A 302 20.45 6.15 -22.90
CA ILE A 302 20.32 7.61 -22.94
C ILE A 302 19.95 8.09 -21.53
N PRO A 303 20.77 8.92 -20.84
CA PRO A 303 20.41 9.52 -19.56
C PRO A 303 19.21 10.45 -19.69
N VAL A 304 18.26 10.37 -18.75
CA VAL A 304 17.05 11.21 -18.73
C VAL A 304 16.80 11.76 -17.31
N GLY A 305 15.62 12.36 -17.06
CA GLY A 305 15.21 12.79 -15.72
C GLY A 305 14.96 11.61 -14.76
N ARG A 306 14.84 11.91 -13.46
CA ARG A 306 14.66 10.92 -12.39
C ARG A 306 13.36 10.12 -12.58
N ARG A 307 13.45 8.79 -12.46
CA ARG A 307 12.38 7.79 -12.56
C ARG A 307 11.57 7.90 -13.87
N PRO A 308 12.17 7.58 -15.03
CA PRO A 308 11.43 7.56 -16.29
C PRO A 308 10.38 6.46 -16.29
N HIS A 309 9.17 6.76 -16.79
CA HIS A 309 8.04 5.82 -16.72
C HIS A 309 7.31 5.62 -18.05
N GLY A 310 6.46 6.56 -18.46
CA GLY A 310 5.75 6.47 -19.74
C GLY A 310 6.69 6.81 -20.89
N ILE A 311 6.57 6.08 -22.00
CA ILE A 311 7.39 6.30 -23.20
C ILE A 311 6.55 6.11 -24.47
N THR A 312 6.73 6.97 -25.46
CA THR A 312 6.03 6.90 -26.75
C THR A 312 6.88 7.51 -27.88
N LEU A 313 6.48 7.32 -29.15
CA LEU A 313 7.12 7.96 -30.30
C LEU A 313 6.15 8.85 -31.08
N ASP A 314 6.68 9.87 -31.76
CA ASP A 314 5.91 10.55 -32.80
C ASP A 314 5.52 9.57 -33.94
N PRO A 315 4.43 9.83 -34.68
CA PRO A 315 3.96 8.92 -35.74
C PRO A 315 4.99 8.62 -36.84
N ALA A 316 6.00 9.50 -36.99
CA ALA A 316 7.11 9.31 -37.93
C ALA A 316 8.31 8.52 -37.36
N GLY A 317 8.31 8.15 -36.07
CA GLY A 317 9.40 7.40 -35.43
C GLY A 317 10.72 8.16 -35.27
N ARG A 318 10.68 9.50 -35.30
CA ARG A 318 11.83 10.42 -35.25
C ARG A 318 12.07 11.02 -33.87
N THR A 319 11.06 11.04 -33.00
CA THR A 319 11.12 11.63 -31.67
C THR A 319 10.55 10.64 -30.66
N VAL A 320 11.32 10.34 -29.62
CA VAL A 320 10.87 9.59 -28.44
C VAL A 320 10.48 10.61 -27.38
N TYR A 321 9.30 10.45 -26.78
CA TYR A 321 8.87 11.22 -25.62
C TYR A 321 8.87 10.32 -24.39
N VAL A 322 9.46 10.79 -23.28
CA VAL A 322 9.53 10.05 -22.01
C VAL A 322 9.18 10.96 -20.85
N THR A 323 8.32 10.50 -19.95
CA THR A 323 7.97 11.19 -18.70
C THR A 323 8.92 10.78 -17.58
N CYS A 324 9.32 11.74 -16.74
CA CYS A 324 10.27 11.55 -15.64
C CYS A 324 9.60 11.89 -14.31
N ARG A 325 9.12 10.86 -13.60
CA ARG A 325 8.21 10.94 -12.45
C ARG A 325 8.69 11.84 -11.32
N LEU A 326 9.94 11.70 -10.90
CA LEU A 326 10.51 12.49 -9.79
C LEU A 326 11.14 13.81 -10.25
N SER A 327 11.18 14.08 -11.56
CA SER A 327 11.55 15.38 -12.11
C SER A 327 10.35 16.26 -12.45
N ASP A 328 9.12 15.71 -12.46
CA ASP A 328 7.89 16.38 -12.90
C ASP A 328 8.01 16.97 -14.34
N GLU A 329 8.76 16.27 -15.20
CA GLU A 329 9.14 16.69 -16.56
C GLU A 329 8.73 15.65 -17.62
N VAL A 330 8.61 16.11 -18.87
CA VAL A 330 8.62 15.27 -20.08
C VAL A 330 9.76 15.69 -20.99
N TRP A 331 10.51 14.71 -21.50
CA TRP A 331 11.69 14.89 -22.33
C TRP A 331 11.40 14.41 -23.77
N ALA A 332 11.90 15.15 -24.76
CA ALA A 332 11.87 14.77 -26.17
C ALA A 332 13.28 14.46 -26.65
N ILE A 333 13.46 13.28 -27.23
CA ILE A 333 14.75 12.70 -27.59
C ILE A 333 14.72 12.36 -29.08
N ASP A 334 15.80 12.63 -29.80
CA ASP A 334 15.97 12.21 -31.18
C ASP A 334 16.10 10.67 -31.26
N ALA A 335 15.23 10.02 -32.04
CA ALA A 335 15.20 8.56 -32.12
C ALA A 335 16.42 7.96 -32.85
N GLU A 336 17.15 8.75 -33.65
CA GLU A 336 18.28 8.26 -34.42
C GLU A 336 19.61 8.52 -33.69
N THR A 337 19.85 9.75 -33.25
CA THR A 337 21.08 10.14 -32.55
C THR A 337 21.05 9.86 -31.04
N GLY A 338 19.86 9.89 -30.43
CA GLY A 338 19.68 9.82 -28.97
C GLY A 338 19.82 11.16 -28.26
N ASP A 339 19.96 12.27 -29.00
CA ASP A 339 20.16 13.60 -28.42
C ASP A 339 18.86 14.15 -27.81
N VAL A 340 18.96 14.81 -26.66
CA VAL A 340 17.83 15.49 -26.02
C VAL A 340 17.49 16.76 -26.80
N ARG A 341 16.36 16.75 -27.52
CA ARG A 341 15.87 17.89 -28.32
C ARG A 341 15.29 18.99 -27.44
N TRP A 342 14.62 18.62 -26.34
CA TRP A 342 14.14 19.52 -25.29
C TRP A 342 13.62 18.73 -24.07
N ARG A 343 13.49 19.42 -22.94
CA ARG A 343 12.76 18.98 -21.74
C ARG A 343 11.75 20.06 -21.33
N LEU A 344 10.64 19.66 -20.73
CA LEU A 344 9.54 20.56 -20.36
C LEU A 344 8.90 20.13 -19.03
N PRO A 345 8.83 21.01 -18.01
CA PRO A 345 8.04 20.76 -16.81
C PRO A 345 6.55 20.61 -17.13
N VAL A 346 5.91 19.60 -16.54
CA VAL A 346 4.50 19.26 -16.76
C VAL A 346 3.69 19.33 -15.46
N GLY A 347 2.93 18.29 -15.12
CA GLY A 347 2.35 18.14 -13.80
C GLY A 347 3.07 17.08 -12.99
N ARG A 348 2.63 16.94 -11.74
CA ARG A 348 3.37 16.19 -10.72
C ARG A 348 3.23 14.68 -10.88
N ASP A 349 4.33 13.97 -10.72
CA ASP A 349 4.46 12.50 -10.87
C ASP A 349 3.90 12.02 -12.24
N PRO A 350 4.45 12.48 -13.38
CA PRO A 350 3.93 12.16 -14.71
C PRO A 350 4.20 10.70 -15.09
N HIS A 351 3.14 9.96 -15.43
CA HIS A 351 3.18 8.55 -15.85
C HIS A 351 2.93 8.41 -17.35
N GLY A 352 1.76 7.95 -17.79
CA GLY A 352 1.47 7.72 -19.21
C GLY A 352 1.66 8.97 -20.08
N VAL A 353 2.07 8.74 -21.33
CA VAL A 353 2.32 9.80 -22.31
C VAL A 353 1.94 9.35 -23.72
N VAL A 354 1.15 10.17 -24.41
CA VAL A 354 0.68 9.89 -25.76
C VAL A 354 0.75 11.15 -26.62
N VAL A 355 1.21 10.99 -27.86
CA VAL A 355 1.25 12.04 -28.88
C VAL A 355 0.14 11.85 -29.90
N THR A 356 -0.46 12.94 -30.39
CA THR A 356 -1.50 12.89 -31.41
C THR A 356 -0.96 12.39 -32.75
N ARG A 357 -1.84 11.80 -33.57
CA ARG A 357 -1.51 11.27 -34.90
C ARG A 357 -0.99 12.31 -35.90
N ASP A 358 -1.24 13.60 -35.65
CA ASP A 358 -0.67 14.71 -36.42
C ASP A 358 0.66 15.24 -35.86
N GLY A 359 1.15 14.65 -34.75
CA GLY A 359 2.39 15.03 -34.06
C GLY A 359 2.36 16.37 -33.33
N LYS A 360 1.22 17.09 -33.31
CA LYS A 360 1.17 18.48 -32.82
C LYS A 360 0.98 18.61 -31.32
N ARG A 361 0.34 17.63 -30.67
CA ARG A 361 0.07 17.65 -29.22
C ARG A 361 0.59 16.40 -28.53
N LEU A 362 1.09 16.60 -27.32
CA LEU A 362 1.53 15.55 -26.41
C LEU A 362 0.72 15.69 -25.11
N PHE A 363 0.16 14.58 -24.64
CA PHE A 363 -0.62 14.51 -23.41
C PHE A 363 0.17 13.70 -22.37
N THR A 364 0.27 14.19 -21.13
CA THR A 364 0.92 13.48 -20.02
C THR A 364 -0.02 13.34 -18.82
N ALA A 365 -0.21 12.12 -18.32
CA ALA A 365 -0.99 11.83 -17.12
C ALA A 365 -0.20 12.20 -15.86
N ASN A 366 -0.64 13.21 -15.10
CA ASN A 366 0.03 13.73 -13.92
C ASN A 366 -0.58 13.11 -12.65
N THR A 367 -0.08 11.95 -12.25
CA THR A 367 -0.67 11.09 -11.21
C THR A 367 -0.69 11.72 -9.81
N GLY A 368 0.28 12.60 -9.52
CA GLY A 368 0.40 13.34 -8.26
C GLY A 368 -0.40 14.66 -8.23
N GLU A 369 -1.13 14.97 -9.31
CA GLU A 369 -1.91 16.21 -9.43
C GLU A 369 -3.35 15.98 -9.90
N ASN A 370 -3.75 14.75 -10.25
CA ASN A 370 -5.08 14.42 -10.78
C ASN A 370 -5.43 15.20 -12.06
N THR A 371 -4.43 15.41 -12.92
CA THR A 371 -4.59 16.19 -14.17
C THR A 371 -3.88 15.53 -15.36
N VAL A 372 -4.23 15.96 -16.56
CA VAL A 372 -3.48 15.68 -17.80
C VAL A 372 -2.93 17.00 -18.35
N SER A 373 -1.61 17.10 -18.52
CA SER A 373 -0.99 18.24 -19.20
C SER A 373 -1.11 18.07 -20.70
N VAL A 374 -1.47 19.14 -21.41
CA VAL A 374 -1.52 19.19 -22.87
C VAL A 374 -0.39 20.09 -23.34
N VAL A 375 0.58 19.52 -24.05
CA VAL A 375 1.77 20.21 -24.57
C VAL A 375 1.60 20.44 -26.06
N ASP A 376 1.83 21.67 -26.51
CA ASP A 376 2.05 21.98 -27.91
C ASP A 376 3.51 21.65 -28.25
N VAL A 377 3.70 20.68 -29.15
CA VAL A 377 5.02 20.11 -29.48
C VAL A 377 5.90 21.11 -30.21
N ALA A 378 5.32 21.95 -31.09
CA ALA A 378 6.05 22.93 -31.86
C ALA A 378 6.48 24.13 -30.99
N ARG A 379 5.57 24.62 -30.13
CA ARG A 379 5.82 25.72 -29.19
C ARG A 379 6.55 25.29 -27.92
N ARG A 380 6.69 23.98 -27.68
CA ARG A 380 7.35 23.36 -26.51
C ARG A 380 6.81 23.91 -25.19
N LYS A 381 5.48 23.98 -25.06
CA LYS A 381 4.79 24.62 -23.94
C LYS A 381 3.53 23.85 -23.54
N VAL A 382 3.29 23.72 -22.23
CA VAL A 382 1.99 23.28 -21.69
C VAL A 382 0.95 24.36 -22.01
N VAL A 383 -0.02 24.03 -22.86
CA VAL A 383 -1.10 24.94 -23.30
C VAL A 383 -2.41 24.75 -22.53
N LYS A 384 -2.64 23.57 -21.95
CA LYS A 384 -3.78 23.28 -21.06
C LYS A 384 -3.37 22.29 -19.96
N ARG A 385 -4.12 22.29 -18.86
CA ARG A 385 -4.07 21.29 -17.78
C ARG A 385 -5.50 20.84 -17.52
N LEU A 386 -5.84 19.62 -17.91
CA LEU A 386 -7.19 19.06 -17.85
C LEU A 386 -7.37 18.30 -16.53
N ILE A 387 -8.51 18.40 -15.86
CA ILE A 387 -8.78 17.66 -14.62
C ILE A 387 -9.19 16.23 -14.99
N ALA A 388 -8.57 15.22 -14.37
CA ALA A 388 -8.88 13.79 -14.57
C ALA A 388 -9.62 13.22 -13.33
N GLY A 389 -9.64 11.89 -13.17
CA GLY A 389 -9.99 11.24 -11.90
C GLY A 389 -8.80 11.20 -10.92
N GLN A 390 -8.86 10.36 -9.89
CA GLN A 390 -7.78 10.25 -8.91
C GLN A 390 -6.59 9.41 -9.42
N GLY A 391 -5.46 10.07 -9.62
CA GLY A 391 -4.24 9.44 -10.09
C GLY A 391 -4.33 8.93 -11.53
N PRO A 392 -4.49 9.81 -12.53
CA PRO A 392 -4.43 9.41 -13.93
C PRO A 392 -3.12 8.67 -14.19
N TRP A 393 -3.19 7.50 -14.81
CA TRP A 393 -2.09 6.54 -14.88
C TRP A 393 -1.60 6.33 -16.31
N ASP A 394 -2.48 5.82 -17.18
CA ASP A 394 -2.18 5.53 -18.58
C ASP A 394 -3.15 6.25 -19.53
N LEU A 395 -2.79 6.37 -20.81
CA LEU A 395 -3.64 6.94 -21.84
C LEU A 395 -3.62 6.09 -23.12
N ALA A 396 -4.77 5.88 -23.73
CA ALA A 396 -4.90 5.27 -25.06
C ALA A 396 -5.59 6.23 -26.02
N LEU A 397 -5.05 6.37 -27.24
CA LEU A 397 -5.65 7.13 -28.34
C LEU A 397 -6.39 6.20 -29.30
N SER A 398 -7.60 6.57 -29.70
CA SER A 398 -8.47 5.80 -30.58
C SER A 398 -7.96 5.71 -32.02
N ASP A 399 -8.56 4.78 -32.77
CA ASP A 399 -8.17 4.49 -34.15
C ASP A 399 -8.57 5.55 -35.19
N ASP A 400 -9.33 6.56 -34.79
CA ASP A 400 -9.59 7.79 -35.56
C ASP A 400 -8.69 8.97 -35.09
N GLY A 401 -7.94 8.81 -34.00
CA GLY A 401 -7.15 9.86 -33.38
C GLY A 401 -7.97 10.95 -32.67
N MET A 402 -9.28 10.76 -32.50
CA MET A 402 -10.19 11.78 -31.95
C MET A 402 -10.45 11.61 -30.45
N ARG A 403 -10.50 10.37 -29.94
CA ARG A 403 -10.80 10.06 -28.55
C ARG A 403 -9.55 9.58 -27.84
N MET A 404 -9.35 10.03 -26.61
CA MET A 404 -8.29 9.54 -25.74
C MET A 404 -8.90 9.15 -24.40
N LEU A 405 -8.71 7.89 -24.00
CA LEU A 405 -9.11 7.41 -22.68
C LEU A 405 -7.95 7.59 -21.71
N VAL A 406 -8.27 7.88 -20.45
CA VAL A 406 -7.33 7.99 -19.34
C VAL A 406 -7.85 7.16 -18.18
N THR A 407 -7.04 6.20 -17.75
CA THR A 407 -7.31 5.38 -16.56
C THR A 407 -6.86 6.11 -15.30
N ASN A 408 -7.54 5.88 -14.18
CA ASN A 408 -7.24 6.50 -12.90
C ASN A 408 -7.00 5.42 -11.84
N ILE A 409 -5.80 5.35 -11.27
CA ILE A 409 -5.34 4.24 -10.42
C ILE A 409 -6.02 4.22 -9.04
N ARG A 410 -6.54 5.36 -8.56
CA ARG A 410 -7.26 5.46 -7.29
C ARG A 410 -8.76 5.70 -7.53
N PRO A 411 -9.65 5.21 -6.65
CA PRO A 411 -11.06 5.58 -6.67
C PRO A 411 -11.27 7.07 -6.49
N ASN A 412 -12.37 7.60 -7.01
CA ASN A 412 -12.83 8.94 -6.68
C ASN A 412 -13.28 8.98 -5.20
N PRO A 413 -13.21 10.15 -4.51
CA PRO A 413 -13.60 10.25 -3.10
C PRO A 413 -15.10 10.01 -2.88
N GLY A 414 -15.47 8.76 -2.61
CA GLY A 414 -16.84 8.28 -2.40
C GLY A 414 -17.34 8.44 -0.97
N VAL A 415 -18.61 8.10 -0.75
CA VAL A 415 -19.25 8.07 0.59
C VAL A 415 -18.42 7.22 1.56
N PHE A 416 -18.30 7.68 2.81
CA PHE A 416 -17.53 6.95 3.82
C PHE A 416 -18.13 5.55 4.04
N ARG A 417 -17.27 4.52 3.99
CA ARG A 417 -17.66 3.10 4.01
C ARG A 417 -18.61 2.65 2.88
N ALA A 418 -18.61 3.32 1.72
CA ALA A 418 -19.25 2.81 0.51
C ALA A 418 -18.23 2.08 -0.40
N PRO A 419 -18.67 1.15 -1.27
CA PRO A 419 -17.80 0.49 -2.25
C PRO A 419 -17.06 1.53 -3.12
N PRO A 420 -15.81 1.26 -3.50
CA PRO A 420 -15.03 2.22 -4.29
C PRO A 420 -15.61 2.38 -5.70
N VAL A 421 -15.62 3.62 -6.18
CA VAL A 421 -15.99 3.96 -7.56
C VAL A 421 -14.80 4.66 -8.21
N SER A 422 -14.20 4.01 -9.20
CA SER A 422 -13.11 4.59 -10.00
C SER A 422 -13.66 5.28 -11.26
N GLU A 423 -12.78 5.91 -12.04
CA GLU A 423 -13.18 6.68 -13.23
C GLU A 423 -12.31 6.33 -14.45
N ILE A 424 -12.93 6.21 -15.62
CA ILE A 424 -12.26 6.42 -16.91
C ILE A 424 -12.61 7.83 -17.41
N THR A 425 -11.61 8.66 -17.65
CA THR A 425 -11.79 10.01 -18.21
C THR A 425 -11.62 9.95 -19.73
N GLU A 426 -12.61 10.42 -20.52
CA GLU A 426 -12.47 10.57 -21.97
C GLU A 426 -12.13 12.02 -22.33
N ILE A 427 -11.11 12.21 -23.16
CA ILE A 427 -10.66 13.49 -23.70
C ILE A 427 -10.86 13.47 -25.22
N ASP A 428 -11.47 14.51 -25.76
CA ASP A 428 -11.38 14.81 -27.19
C ASP A 428 -9.96 15.32 -27.48
N ALA A 429 -9.16 14.52 -28.18
CA ALA A 429 -7.77 14.82 -28.50
C ALA A 429 -7.64 16.01 -29.48
N THR A 430 -8.66 16.26 -30.31
CA THR A 430 -8.68 17.31 -31.35
C THR A 430 -8.99 18.69 -30.77
N THR A 431 -9.85 18.78 -29.76
CA THR A 431 -10.15 20.04 -29.04
C THR A 431 -9.35 20.20 -27.74
N ALA A 432 -8.80 19.10 -27.22
CA ALA A 432 -8.17 18.99 -25.90
C ALA A 432 -9.12 19.47 -24.78
N VAL A 433 -10.25 18.78 -24.66
CA VAL A 433 -11.31 19.00 -23.67
C VAL A 433 -11.75 17.64 -23.11
N VAL A 434 -12.08 17.58 -21.82
CA VAL A 434 -12.69 16.37 -21.22
C VAL A 434 -14.11 16.24 -21.78
N ALA A 435 -14.36 15.19 -22.56
CA ALA A 435 -15.62 14.95 -23.25
C ALA A 435 -16.62 14.19 -22.37
N ARG A 436 -16.16 13.12 -21.70
CA ARG A 436 -16.98 12.25 -20.85
C ARG A 436 -16.18 11.74 -19.65
N ARG A 437 -16.89 11.26 -18.63
CA ARG A 437 -16.35 10.51 -17.48
C ARG A 437 -17.24 9.30 -17.26
N PHE A 438 -16.65 8.13 -17.07
CA PHE A 438 -17.38 6.88 -16.81
C PHE A 438 -17.02 6.36 -15.43
N SER A 439 -18.03 6.06 -14.62
CA SER A 439 -17.86 5.38 -13.34
C SER A 439 -17.48 3.92 -13.55
N VAL A 440 -16.61 3.39 -12.69
CA VAL A 440 -16.24 1.97 -12.65
C VAL A 440 -16.47 1.46 -11.22
N ASP A 441 -17.63 0.84 -11.01
CA ASP A 441 -18.13 0.51 -9.67
C ASP A 441 -17.46 -0.73 -9.09
N GLY A 442 -17.13 -0.68 -7.80
CA GLY A 442 -16.46 -1.74 -7.05
C GLY A 442 -15.01 -1.97 -7.45
N ALA A 443 -14.38 -1.04 -8.17
CA ALA A 443 -13.06 -1.19 -8.76
C ALA A 443 -12.06 -0.12 -8.29
N ASN A 444 -10.77 -0.46 -8.34
CA ASN A 444 -9.62 0.39 -8.10
C ASN A 444 -8.44 -0.08 -8.97
N MET A 445 -7.30 0.61 -8.92
CA MET A 445 -6.09 0.23 -9.68
C MET A 445 -6.37 0.10 -11.19
N LEU A 446 -7.08 1.06 -11.78
CA LEU A 446 -7.22 1.11 -13.23
C LEU A 446 -5.86 1.51 -13.83
N GLN A 447 -5.21 0.60 -14.56
CA GLN A 447 -3.85 0.80 -15.09
C GLN A 447 -3.85 0.84 -16.63
N GLY A 448 -3.24 -0.10 -17.35
CA GLY A 448 -3.23 -0.07 -18.81
C GLY A 448 -4.62 -0.08 -19.47
N VAL A 449 -4.72 0.59 -20.61
CA VAL A 449 -5.93 0.65 -21.45
C VAL A 449 -5.57 0.54 -22.94
N ALA A 450 -6.38 -0.16 -23.72
CA ALA A 450 -6.22 -0.26 -25.16
C ALA A 450 -7.57 -0.25 -25.89
N PHE A 451 -7.66 0.46 -27.01
CA PHE A 451 -8.79 0.36 -27.93
C PHE A 451 -8.71 -0.94 -28.74
N VAL A 452 -9.84 -1.60 -28.95
CA VAL A 452 -9.95 -2.71 -29.91
C VAL A 452 -9.91 -2.10 -31.33
N PRO A 453 -8.91 -2.44 -32.17
CA PRO A 453 -8.72 -1.84 -33.48
C PRO A 453 -9.96 -1.82 -34.37
N GLY A 454 -10.13 -0.71 -35.10
CA GLY A 454 -11.29 -0.47 -35.96
C GLY A 454 -12.63 -0.20 -35.23
N THR A 455 -12.65 -0.17 -33.89
CA THR A 455 -13.87 0.07 -33.08
C THR A 455 -13.70 1.23 -32.11
N ARG A 456 -14.79 1.59 -31.42
CA ARG A 456 -14.78 2.50 -30.25
C ARG A 456 -14.80 1.75 -28.91
N THR A 457 -14.76 0.43 -28.94
CA THR A 457 -14.66 -0.41 -27.74
C THR A 457 -13.23 -0.38 -27.20
N ALA A 458 -13.08 -0.30 -25.89
CA ALA A 458 -11.78 -0.35 -25.22
C ALA A 458 -11.78 -1.36 -24.06
N LEU A 459 -10.62 -1.96 -23.82
CA LEU A 459 -10.36 -2.87 -22.71
C LEU A 459 -9.36 -2.20 -21.75
N PHE A 460 -9.59 -2.33 -20.45
CA PHE A 460 -8.67 -1.83 -19.42
C PHE A 460 -8.54 -2.80 -18.26
N VAL A 461 -7.38 -2.80 -17.60
CA VAL A 461 -7.13 -3.66 -16.42
C VAL A 461 -7.61 -3.02 -15.13
N LEU A 462 -8.06 -3.85 -14.18
CA LEU A 462 -8.57 -3.38 -12.89
C LEU A 462 -8.37 -4.38 -11.74
N HIS A 463 -8.39 -3.87 -10.51
CA HIS A 463 -8.64 -4.64 -9.29
C HIS A 463 -10.07 -4.40 -8.80
N ARG A 464 -10.67 -5.41 -8.17
CA ARG A 464 -11.88 -5.28 -7.33
C ARG A 464 -11.54 -5.65 -5.90
N THR A 465 -11.22 -4.63 -5.11
CA THR A 465 -10.84 -4.77 -3.68
C THR A 465 -12.08 -4.69 -2.80
N LYS A 466 -12.28 -5.65 -1.88
CA LYS A 466 -13.42 -5.71 -0.96
C LYS A 466 -13.05 -5.07 0.37
N ASN A 467 -12.65 -3.81 0.31
CA ASN A 467 -11.99 -3.09 1.40
C ASN A 467 -12.89 -2.86 2.65
N LEU A 468 -14.22 -2.94 2.46
CA LEU A 468 -15.22 -2.86 3.53
C LEU A 468 -15.52 -4.18 4.25
N VAL A 469 -14.96 -5.29 3.75
CA VAL A 469 -15.22 -6.63 4.28
C VAL A 469 -13.98 -7.09 5.04
N PRO A 470 -14.11 -7.64 6.27
CA PRO A 470 -12.95 -8.02 7.06
C PRO A 470 -12.08 -9.05 6.33
N ILE A 471 -10.78 -8.79 6.27
CA ILE A 471 -9.77 -9.68 5.68
C ILE A 471 -9.58 -10.91 6.58
N THR A 472 -10.57 -11.81 6.59
CA THR A 472 -10.70 -12.95 7.51
C THR A 472 -11.05 -14.25 6.82
N ARG A 473 -11.65 -14.16 5.63
CA ARG A 473 -11.85 -15.28 4.71
C ARG A 473 -10.99 -15.03 3.49
N LEU A 474 -10.29 -16.07 3.04
CA LEU A 474 -9.40 -15.97 1.88
C LEU A 474 -9.93 -16.74 0.66
N GLN A 475 -11.01 -17.49 0.81
CA GLN A 475 -11.68 -18.20 -0.28
C GLN A 475 -12.60 -17.26 -1.05
N GLN A 476 -12.91 -17.61 -2.31
CA GLN A 476 -13.87 -16.87 -3.16
C GLN A 476 -13.51 -15.41 -3.46
N GLY A 477 -12.21 -15.06 -3.56
CA GLY A 477 -11.80 -13.73 -4.06
C GLY A 477 -12.10 -12.59 -3.08
N TRP A 478 -12.19 -12.92 -1.79
CA TRP A 478 -12.74 -12.09 -0.72
C TRP A 478 -11.90 -10.85 -0.37
N VAL A 479 -10.65 -10.76 -0.84
CA VAL A 479 -9.77 -9.62 -0.54
C VAL A 479 -9.62 -8.73 -1.77
N ILE A 480 -8.95 -9.24 -2.81
CA ILE A 480 -8.77 -8.60 -4.11
C ILE A 480 -9.05 -9.66 -5.18
N THR A 481 -9.79 -9.27 -6.22
CA THR A 481 -9.84 -10.01 -7.48
C THR A 481 -9.38 -9.13 -8.63
N ASN A 482 -8.92 -9.75 -9.70
CA ASN A 482 -8.20 -9.13 -10.79
C ASN A 482 -8.97 -9.34 -12.09
N GLY A 483 -9.08 -8.32 -12.93
CA GLY A 483 -10.02 -8.35 -14.03
C GLY A 483 -9.79 -7.36 -15.15
N LEU A 484 -10.74 -7.38 -16.07
CA LEU A 484 -10.86 -6.47 -17.19
C LEU A 484 -12.17 -5.71 -17.10
N GLY A 485 -12.12 -4.42 -17.40
CA GLY A 485 -13.27 -3.62 -17.79
C GLY A 485 -13.36 -3.53 -19.31
N ILE A 486 -14.59 -3.56 -19.82
CA ILE A 486 -14.93 -3.35 -21.23
C ILE A 486 -15.73 -2.05 -21.30
N LEU A 487 -15.16 -1.00 -21.91
CA LEU A 487 -15.90 0.20 -22.29
C LEU A 487 -16.48 -0.02 -23.69
N HIS A 488 -17.79 -0.17 -23.79
CA HIS A 488 -18.51 -0.37 -25.05
C HIS A 488 -18.71 0.96 -25.80
N GLU A 489 -19.02 0.88 -27.10
CA GLU A 489 -19.16 2.08 -27.97
C GLU A 489 -20.28 3.04 -27.52
N ASP A 490 -21.33 2.49 -26.90
CA ASP A 490 -22.47 3.21 -26.29
C ASP A 490 -22.08 3.96 -25.00
N GLY A 491 -20.94 3.62 -24.39
CA GLY A 491 -20.46 4.15 -23.12
C GLY A 491 -20.78 3.28 -21.90
N ARG A 492 -21.38 2.10 -22.08
CA ARG A 492 -21.56 1.11 -20.99
C ARG A 492 -20.20 0.55 -20.56
N ILE A 493 -20.02 0.29 -19.27
CA ILE A 493 -18.88 -0.44 -18.74
C ILE A 493 -19.34 -1.76 -18.13
N ASP A 494 -18.86 -2.87 -18.70
CA ASP A 494 -19.00 -4.21 -18.16
C ASP A 494 -17.67 -4.68 -17.55
N GLN A 495 -17.70 -5.59 -16.56
CA GLN A 495 -16.50 -6.08 -15.88
C GLN A 495 -16.48 -7.62 -15.80
N VAL A 496 -15.31 -8.21 -15.99
CA VAL A 496 -15.07 -9.66 -15.83
C VAL A 496 -13.76 -9.92 -15.09
N LEU A 497 -13.66 -11.08 -14.43
CA LEU A 497 -12.41 -11.50 -13.77
C LEU A 497 -11.50 -12.33 -14.68
N LEU A 498 -10.20 -12.05 -14.57
CA LEU A 498 -9.11 -12.89 -15.08
C LEU A 498 -8.78 -14.03 -14.10
N ASP A 499 -9.31 -13.99 -12.87
CA ASP A 499 -9.05 -14.98 -11.83
C ASP A 499 -9.76 -16.32 -12.08
N GLU A 500 -9.07 -17.41 -11.70
CA GLU A 500 -9.67 -18.73 -11.50
C GLU A 500 -9.81 -19.05 -10.01
N PRO A 501 -10.75 -19.92 -9.58
CA PRO A 501 -11.12 -20.08 -8.16
C PRO A 501 -9.99 -20.47 -7.20
N VAL A 502 -8.88 -21.01 -7.71
CA VAL A 502 -7.68 -21.40 -6.95
C VAL A 502 -6.38 -20.77 -7.49
N ALA A 503 -6.47 -19.95 -8.54
CA ALA A 503 -5.35 -19.34 -9.24
C ALA A 503 -5.76 -17.97 -9.82
N ALA A 504 -5.70 -16.95 -8.97
CA ALA A 504 -5.93 -15.58 -9.38
C ALA A 504 -4.78 -15.05 -10.28
N PHE A 505 -5.08 -14.01 -11.05
CA PHE A 505 -4.16 -13.31 -11.95
C PHE A 505 -3.73 -11.98 -11.31
N ALA A 506 -3.01 -12.05 -10.18
CA ALA A 506 -2.68 -10.86 -9.40
C ALA A 506 -1.90 -9.78 -10.15
N ASP A 507 -2.27 -8.53 -9.84
CA ASP A 507 -1.66 -7.31 -10.36
C ASP A 507 -1.62 -7.25 -11.90
N PRO A 508 -2.78 -7.25 -12.60
CA PRO A 508 -2.86 -6.96 -14.02
C PRO A 508 -2.48 -5.49 -14.24
N THR A 509 -1.34 -5.25 -14.91
CA THR A 509 -0.71 -3.93 -14.95
C THR A 509 -0.82 -3.21 -16.27
N ASP A 510 -0.83 -3.93 -17.39
CA ASP A 510 -0.96 -3.36 -18.71
C ASP A 510 -1.70 -4.30 -19.69
N ILE A 511 -2.17 -3.74 -20.81
CA ILE A 511 -2.89 -4.44 -21.86
C ILE A 511 -2.50 -3.93 -23.25
N ALA A 512 -2.14 -4.84 -24.15
CA ALA A 512 -1.91 -4.55 -25.57
C ALA A 512 -2.81 -5.45 -26.43
N ILE A 513 -3.21 -4.97 -27.61
CA ILE A 513 -4.13 -5.69 -28.51
C ILE A 513 -3.43 -5.92 -29.86
N SER A 514 -3.62 -7.10 -30.46
CA SER A 514 -3.11 -7.43 -31.79
C SER A 514 -3.71 -6.52 -32.86
N ALA A 515 -2.97 -6.27 -33.94
CA ALA A 515 -3.40 -5.36 -35.01
C ALA A 515 -4.73 -5.76 -35.69
N ASP A 516 -5.08 -7.04 -35.67
CA ASP A 516 -6.35 -7.58 -36.18
C ASP A 516 -7.51 -7.51 -35.16
N GLY A 517 -7.25 -6.99 -33.96
CA GLY A 517 -8.20 -6.87 -32.85
C GLY A 517 -8.67 -8.19 -32.22
N ARG A 518 -8.11 -9.34 -32.60
CA ARG A 518 -8.59 -10.65 -32.14
C ARG A 518 -8.03 -11.09 -30.79
N LYS A 519 -6.81 -10.65 -30.44
CA LYS A 519 -6.13 -11.03 -29.21
C LYS A 519 -5.79 -9.81 -28.36
N ALA A 520 -6.14 -9.86 -27.08
CA ALA A 520 -5.60 -8.95 -26.08
C ALA A 520 -4.60 -9.70 -25.20
N PHE A 521 -3.49 -9.06 -24.87
CA PHE A 521 -2.41 -9.57 -24.03
C PHE A 521 -2.37 -8.73 -22.76
N VAL A 522 -2.47 -9.36 -21.59
CA VAL A 522 -2.55 -8.68 -20.29
C VAL A 522 -1.37 -9.11 -19.43
N SER A 523 -0.63 -8.17 -18.84
CA SER A 523 0.53 -8.47 -17.97
C SER A 523 0.14 -8.62 -16.51
N GLY A 524 0.33 -9.81 -15.94
CA GLY A 524 0.10 -10.11 -14.53
C GLY A 524 1.39 -9.98 -13.73
N GLY A 525 1.68 -8.78 -13.25
CA GLY A 525 2.92 -8.46 -12.55
C GLY A 525 3.12 -9.23 -11.25
N GLY A 526 2.04 -9.65 -10.58
CA GLY A 526 2.07 -10.42 -9.34
C GLY A 526 2.21 -11.93 -9.53
N VAL A 527 2.01 -12.40 -10.77
CA VAL A 527 2.00 -13.82 -11.12
C VAL A 527 3.10 -14.22 -12.11
N ASP A 528 3.88 -13.26 -12.63
CA ASP A 528 4.93 -13.48 -13.63
C ASP A 528 4.40 -14.11 -14.94
N GLU A 529 3.18 -13.72 -15.32
CA GLU A 529 2.44 -14.31 -16.45
C GLU A 529 1.86 -13.25 -17.41
N ILE A 530 1.69 -13.62 -18.68
CA ILE A 530 0.82 -12.93 -19.66
C ILE A 530 -0.45 -13.76 -19.85
N ALA A 531 -1.63 -13.15 -19.75
CA ALA A 531 -2.88 -13.75 -20.19
C ALA A 531 -3.17 -13.37 -21.65
N VAL A 532 -3.45 -14.38 -22.49
CA VAL A 532 -3.87 -14.21 -23.89
C VAL A 532 -5.40 -14.36 -23.96
N VAL A 533 -6.09 -13.26 -24.23
CA VAL A 533 -7.55 -13.15 -24.26
C VAL A 533 -8.04 -13.10 -25.70
N ASP A 534 -9.01 -13.94 -26.04
CA ASP A 534 -9.79 -13.87 -27.27
C ASP A 534 -10.87 -12.80 -27.14
N VAL A 535 -10.70 -11.69 -27.86
CA VAL A 535 -11.54 -10.49 -27.74
C VAL A 535 -12.97 -10.78 -28.20
N ALA A 536 -13.14 -11.54 -29.29
CA ALA A 536 -14.46 -11.89 -29.80
C ALA A 536 -15.21 -12.82 -28.84
N ALA A 537 -14.51 -13.78 -28.22
CA ALA A 537 -15.09 -14.65 -27.20
C ALA A 537 -15.43 -13.88 -25.91
N LEU A 538 -14.61 -12.91 -25.50
CA LEU A 538 -14.87 -12.02 -24.36
C LEU A 538 -16.15 -11.20 -24.58
N LEU A 539 -16.21 -10.42 -25.67
CA LEU A 539 -17.35 -9.54 -25.95
C LEU A 539 -18.64 -10.35 -26.07
N LYS A 540 -18.62 -11.44 -26.84
CA LYS A 540 -19.77 -12.35 -26.97
C LYS A 540 -20.19 -12.97 -25.63
N PHE A 541 -19.27 -13.30 -24.74
CA PHE A 541 -19.61 -13.84 -23.42
C PHE A 541 -20.36 -12.82 -22.55
N VAL A 542 -19.93 -11.56 -22.55
CA VAL A 542 -20.55 -10.46 -21.81
C VAL A 542 -21.90 -10.04 -22.41
N GLU A 543 -22.00 -9.96 -23.73
CA GLU A 543 -23.23 -9.60 -24.46
C GLU A 543 -24.36 -10.62 -24.25
N ASN A 544 -24.03 -11.92 -24.16
CA ASN A 544 -25.00 -12.98 -23.86
C ASN A 544 -25.50 -12.99 -22.39
N GLY A 545 -24.95 -12.17 -21.51
CA GLY A 545 -25.47 -11.98 -20.16
C GLY A 545 -26.82 -11.25 -20.13
N SER A 546 -27.61 -11.47 -19.08
CA SER A 546 -28.64 -10.50 -18.68
C SER A 546 -27.97 -9.25 -18.08
N ASP A 547 -28.73 -8.15 -17.94
CA ASP A 547 -28.22 -6.94 -17.25
C ASP A 547 -27.81 -7.24 -15.81
N GLU A 548 -28.63 -7.99 -15.07
CA GLU A 548 -28.31 -8.50 -13.72
C GLU A 548 -27.02 -9.35 -13.70
N SER A 549 -26.80 -10.18 -14.73
CA SER A 549 -25.57 -10.97 -14.83
C SER A 549 -24.36 -10.05 -15.05
N ARG A 550 -24.47 -9.03 -15.90
CA ARG A 550 -23.41 -8.05 -16.16
C ARG A 550 -23.10 -7.17 -14.93
N SER A 551 -24.09 -6.73 -14.17
CA SER A 551 -23.89 -5.84 -13.02
C SER A 551 -23.48 -6.57 -11.74
N GLU A 552 -24.13 -7.69 -11.41
CA GLU A 552 -23.95 -8.35 -10.10
C GLU A 552 -23.02 -9.57 -10.15
N ILE A 553 -23.14 -10.39 -11.21
CA ILE A 553 -22.54 -11.73 -11.26
C ILE A 553 -21.15 -11.71 -11.89
N LEU A 554 -21.05 -11.33 -13.17
CA LEU A 554 -19.80 -11.35 -13.94
C LEU A 554 -18.63 -10.61 -13.28
N PRO A 555 -18.82 -9.43 -12.64
CA PRO A 555 -17.72 -8.69 -12.02
C PRO A 555 -17.06 -9.45 -10.85
N ASN A 556 -17.76 -10.43 -10.25
CA ASN A 556 -17.25 -11.21 -9.12
C ASN A 556 -17.16 -12.73 -9.43
N HIS A 557 -17.49 -13.17 -10.66
CA HIS A 557 -17.54 -14.58 -11.01
C HIS A 557 -16.13 -15.16 -11.29
N LEU A 558 -15.53 -15.73 -10.25
CA LEU A 558 -14.28 -16.50 -10.37
C LEU A 558 -14.40 -17.64 -11.38
N GLY A 559 -13.41 -17.75 -12.26
CA GLY A 559 -13.34 -18.80 -13.27
C GLY A 559 -14.03 -18.48 -14.59
N SER A 560 -14.76 -17.36 -14.75
CA SER A 560 -15.31 -16.94 -16.06
C SER A 560 -14.22 -16.80 -17.14
N ALA A 561 -12.98 -16.54 -16.72
CA ALA A 561 -11.77 -16.56 -17.52
C ALA A 561 -11.68 -17.73 -18.53
N HIS A 562 -12.10 -18.96 -18.18
CA HIS A 562 -12.01 -20.13 -19.09
C HIS A 562 -12.81 -19.97 -20.40
N ARG A 563 -13.73 -19.00 -20.48
CA ARG A 563 -14.52 -18.71 -21.69
C ARG A 563 -13.73 -17.93 -22.74
N PHE A 564 -12.80 -17.07 -22.31
CA PHE A 564 -12.14 -16.07 -23.15
C PHE A 564 -10.61 -16.00 -23.00
N VAL A 565 -10.03 -16.36 -21.86
CA VAL A 565 -8.58 -16.56 -21.71
C VAL A 565 -8.22 -17.87 -22.41
N ARG A 566 -7.45 -17.78 -23.49
CA ARG A 566 -6.98 -18.94 -24.27
C ARG A 566 -5.73 -19.57 -23.69
N ARG A 567 -4.85 -18.76 -23.08
CA ARG A 567 -3.57 -19.19 -22.53
C ARG A 567 -3.11 -18.25 -21.42
N ARG A 568 -2.41 -18.79 -20.42
CA ARG A 568 -1.50 -18.04 -19.55
C ARG A 568 -0.06 -18.46 -19.90
N MET A 569 0.85 -17.50 -20.03
CA MET A 569 2.24 -17.73 -20.42
C MET A 569 3.16 -17.22 -19.34
N ALA A 570 4.01 -18.07 -18.77
CA ALA A 570 5.07 -17.63 -17.88
C ALA A 570 6.08 -16.77 -18.65
N VAL A 571 6.47 -15.65 -18.06
CA VAL A 571 7.43 -14.68 -18.62
C VAL A 571 8.44 -14.26 -17.55
N PRO A 572 9.54 -13.55 -17.88
CA PRO A 572 10.49 -13.10 -16.88
C PRO A 572 9.85 -12.17 -15.83
N VAL A 573 10.42 -12.19 -14.62
CA VAL A 573 9.81 -11.69 -13.37
C VAL A 573 9.30 -10.25 -13.45
N ASN A 574 8.07 -10.08 -12.98
CA ASN A 574 7.28 -8.85 -12.91
C ASN A 574 7.07 -8.17 -14.27
N PRO A 575 6.29 -8.79 -15.19
CA PRO A 575 5.90 -8.15 -16.44
C PRO A 575 5.09 -6.87 -16.16
N ARG A 576 5.39 -5.79 -16.91
CA ARG A 576 4.78 -4.46 -16.81
C ARG A 576 4.26 -4.00 -18.16
N GLY A 577 4.77 -2.87 -18.68
CA GLY A 577 4.33 -2.30 -19.94
C GLY A 577 4.50 -3.24 -21.11
N LEU A 578 3.54 -3.19 -22.03
CA LEU A 578 3.41 -4.02 -23.21
C LEU A 578 3.29 -3.14 -24.46
N ALA A 579 3.88 -3.58 -25.58
CA ALA A 579 3.63 -2.97 -26.88
C ALA A 579 3.60 -4.04 -27.97
N PHE A 580 2.60 -3.98 -28.85
CA PHE A 580 2.49 -4.86 -30.00
C PHE A 580 3.16 -4.23 -31.23
N ASP A 581 4.09 -4.93 -31.87
CA ASP A 581 4.65 -4.57 -33.18
C ASP A 581 3.76 -5.14 -34.29
N PRO A 582 3.01 -4.30 -35.03
CA PRO A 582 2.19 -4.76 -36.16
C PRO A 582 3.02 -5.19 -37.38
N VAL A 583 4.30 -4.79 -37.48
CA VAL A 583 5.18 -5.15 -38.61
C VAL A 583 5.76 -6.56 -38.45
N ARG A 584 5.96 -7.00 -37.20
CA ARG A 584 6.49 -8.34 -36.86
C ARG A 584 5.46 -9.28 -36.25
N GLU A 585 4.22 -8.83 -36.11
CA GLU A 585 3.16 -9.53 -35.38
C GLU A 585 3.68 -10.09 -34.04
N THR A 586 4.33 -9.22 -33.26
CA THR A 586 5.06 -9.62 -32.04
C THR A 586 4.76 -8.66 -30.90
N LEU A 587 4.31 -9.20 -29.77
CA LEU A 587 4.21 -8.49 -28.49
C LEU A 587 5.59 -8.38 -27.85
N TYR A 588 5.99 -7.18 -27.42
CA TYR A 588 7.11 -6.95 -26.53
C TYR A 588 6.60 -6.55 -25.14
N GLY A 589 7.28 -7.01 -24.09
CA GLY A 589 6.92 -6.70 -22.70
C GLY A 589 8.16 -6.43 -21.83
N ALA A 590 8.04 -5.49 -20.89
CA ALA A 590 9.10 -5.17 -19.93
C ALA A 590 8.98 -6.07 -18.70
N ALA A 591 10.04 -6.78 -18.32
CA ALA A 591 10.11 -7.57 -17.08
C ALA A 591 10.93 -6.82 -16.03
N ALA A 592 10.24 -6.04 -15.22
CA ALA A 592 10.81 -4.99 -14.37
C ALA A 592 11.82 -5.52 -13.34
N LEU A 593 11.58 -6.70 -12.76
CA LEU A 593 12.45 -7.24 -11.72
C LEU A 593 13.44 -8.28 -12.25
N ALA A 594 13.47 -8.48 -13.57
CA ALA A 594 14.41 -9.33 -14.30
C ALA A 594 15.40 -8.52 -15.19
N ASP A 595 15.29 -7.19 -15.23
CA ASP A 595 16.12 -6.30 -16.07
C ASP A 595 16.27 -6.78 -17.52
N SER A 596 15.12 -7.14 -18.08
CA SER A 596 15.01 -7.69 -19.44
C SER A 596 13.71 -7.26 -20.09
N ILE A 597 13.65 -7.36 -21.41
CA ILE A 597 12.40 -7.44 -22.15
C ILE A 597 12.15 -8.89 -22.58
N PHE A 598 10.89 -9.25 -22.77
CA PHE A 598 10.49 -10.47 -23.45
C PHE A 598 9.72 -10.14 -24.73
N ALA A 599 9.77 -11.05 -25.69
CA ALA A 599 9.02 -11.01 -26.93
C ALA A 599 8.15 -12.27 -27.04
N VAL A 600 6.90 -12.11 -27.46
CA VAL A 600 5.91 -13.16 -27.68
C VAL A 600 5.30 -12.98 -29.08
N ASP A 601 5.31 -14.03 -29.90
CA ASP A 601 4.66 -14.00 -31.22
C ASP A 601 3.14 -13.77 -31.13
N ALA A 602 2.51 -13.37 -32.24
CA ALA A 602 1.06 -13.20 -32.30
C ALA A 602 0.28 -14.51 -32.11
N ALA A 603 0.90 -15.69 -32.19
CA ALA A 603 0.25 -16.94 -31.83
C ALA A 603 0.06 -17.04 -30.30
N GLY A 604 1.02 -16.54 -29.52
CA GLY A 604 1.12 -16.72 -28.08
C GLY A 604 1.92 -17.98 -27.73
N GLU A 605 3.03 -18.26 -28.44
CA GLU A 605 3.76 -19.52 -28.34
C GLU A 605 5.22 -19.39 -27.88
N ALA A 606 6.07 -18.62 -28.56
CA ALA A 606 7.48 -18.49 -28.23
C ALA A 606 7.78 -17.27 -27.35
N VAL A 607 8.46 -17.47 -26.21
CA VAL A 607 8.99 -16.39 -25.37
C VAL A 607 10.49 -16.23 -25.62
N ARG A 608 10.93 -15.10 -26.18
CA ARG A 608 12.35 -14.74 -26.28
C ARG A 608 12.70 -13.61 -25.32
N THR A 609 13.66 -13.82 -24.44
CA THR A 609 14.18 -12.77 -23.53
C THR A 609 15.38 -12.05 -24.15
N ILE A 610 15.44 -10.73 -23.99
CA ILE A 610 16.61 -9.89 -24.31
C ILE A 610 17.02 -9.16 -23.02
N PRO A 611 18.25 -9.40 -22.50
CA PRO A 611 18.73 -8.73 -21.30
C PRO A 611 19.04 -7.25 -21.59
N LEU A 612 18.77 -6.38 -20.63
CA LEU A 612 19.07 -4.94 -20.70
C LEU A 612 20.36 -4.58 -19.93
N GLY A 613 21.03 -5.57 -19.34
CA GLY A 613 22.13 -5.39 -18.40
C GLY A 613 21.63 -5.14 -16.98
N GLY A 614 22.45 -5.48 -15.99
CA GLY A 614 22.15 -5.46 -14.55
C GLY A 614 23.20 -6.29 -13.82
N PRO A 615 23.16 -6.37 -12.48
CA PRO A 615 24.14 -7.14 -11.72
C PRO A 615 23.91 -8.66 -11.87
N ASP A 616 24.98 -9.43 -12.01
CA ASP A 616 24.95 -10.90 -12.20
C ASP A 616 24.29 -11.65 -11.04
N ARG A 617 24.28 -11.05 -9.84
CA ARG A 617 23.69 -11.63 -8.62
C ARG A 617 22.47 -10.83 -8.18
N ILE A 618 21.42 -11.54 -7.77
CA ILE A 618 20.24 -10.93 -7.14
C ILE A 618 20.59 -10.59 -5.67
N THR A 619 20.69 -9.31 -5.35
CA THR A 619 21.00 -8.79 -4.01
C THR A 619 19.81 -9.00 -3.05
N PRO A 620 20.04 -8.92 -1.72
CA PRO A 620 18.97 -8.87 -0.72
C PRO A 620 17.84 -7.91 -1.08
N LEU A 621 18.20 -6.71 -1.54
CA LEU A 621 17.26 -5.69 -1.96
C LEU A 621 16.36 -6.12 -3.12
N ARG A 622 16.92 -6.69 -4.19
CA ARG A 622 16.13 -7.14 -5.34
C ARG A 622 15.32 -8.40 -5.03
N ARG A 623 15.78 -9.27 -4.12
CA ARG A 623 14.96 -10.39 -3.60
C ARG A 623 13.76 -9.85 -2.81
N GLY A 624 13.98 -8.87 -1.93
CA GLY A 624 12.91 -8.18 -1.20
C GLY A 624 11.90 -7.49 -2.11
N GLU A 625 12.37 -6.82 -3.16
CA GLU A 625 11.53 -6.19 -4.18
C GLU A 625 10.67 -7.25 -4.91
N ARG A 626 11.27 -8.39 -5.31
CA ARG A 626 10.53 -9.51 -5.91
C ARG A 626 9.49 -10.09 -4.96
N LEU A 627 9.82 -10.26 -3.67
CA LEU A 627 8.89 -10.74 -2.65
C LEU A 627 7.73 -9.78 -2.39
N PHE A 628 7.99 -8.46 -2.43
CA PHE A 628 6.96 -7.42 -2.30
C PHE A 628 5.98 -7.44 -3.48
N HIS A 629 6.49 -7.73 -4.67
CA HIS A 629 5.72 -7.79 -5.91
C HIS A 629 5.08 -9.14 -6.21
N SER A 630 5.43 -10.22 -5.51
CA SER A 630 4.91 -11.56 -5.81
C SER A 630 3.63 -11.88 -5.02
N ALA A 631 2.63 -12.42 -5.72
CA ALA A 631 1.45 -13.02 -5.11
C ALA A 631 1.65 -14.49 -4.74
N ALA A 632 2.82 -15.10 -5.03
CA ALA A 632 3.06 -16.53 -4.80
C ALA A 632 2.86 -16.98 -3.33
N VAL A 633 3.05 -16.07 -2.38
CA VAL A 633 2.89 -16.35 -0.94
C VAL A 633 1.46 -16.17 -0.45
N THR A 634 0.57 -15.53 -1.22
CA THR A 634 -0.81 -15.25 -0.79
C THR A 634 -1.79 -16.34 -1.21
N PHE A 635 -2.88 -16.48 -0.44
CA PHE A 635 -3.86 -17.54 -0.68
C PHE A 635 -4.49 -17.43 -2.08
N GLY A 636 -4.34 -18.49 -2.88
CA GLY A 636 -4.84 -18.53 -4.26
C GLY A 636 -4.19 -17.52 -5.21
N ARG A 637 -3.02 -16.96 -4.84
CA ARG A 637 -2.31 -15.89 -5.60
C ARG A 637 -3.16 -14.63 -5.84
N GLN A 638 -4.06 -14.26 -4.92
CA GLN A 638 -5.02 -13.15 -5.13
C GLN A 638 -4.38 -11.76 -5.28
N PHE A 639 -3.29 -11.49 -4.55
CA PHE A 639 -2.65 -10.18 -4.49
C PHE A 639 -1.21 -10.29 -3.97
N SER A 640 -0.43 -9.22 -4.14
CA SER A 640 0.90 -9.02 -3.55
C SER A 640 0.90 -7.82 -2.60
N CYS A 641 2.04 -7.49 -1.97
CA CYS A 641 2.12 -6.23 -1.19
C CYS A 641 1.91 -5.00 -2.09
N ARG A 642 2.28 -5.09 -3.38
CA ARG A 642 2.07 -4.04 -4.38
C ARG A 642 0.58 -3.75 -4.65
N SER A 643 -0.33 -4.71 -4.52
CA SER A 643 -1.75 -4.50 -4.82
C SER A 643 -2.42 -3.50 -3.87
N CYS A 644 -1.96 -3.45 -2.62
CA CYS A 644 -2.34 -2.43 -1.64
C CYS A 644 -1.40 -1.22 -1.69
N HIS A 645 -0.11 -1.42 -1.99
CA HIS A 645 0.93 -0.39 -2.00
C HIS A 645 1.54 -0.13 -3.40
N PRO A 646 0.80 0.50 -4.32
CA PRO A 646 1.33 0.89 -5.63
C PRO A 646 2.51 1.85 -5.49
N ASP A 647 3.69 1.50 -6.02
CA ASP A 647 4.95 2.25 -5.92
C ASP A 647 5.35 2.59 -4.48
N GLY A 648 5.14 1.64 -3.56
CA GLY A 648 5.32 1.84 -2.13
C GLY A 648 4.34 2.86 -1.52
N HIS A 649 3.30 3.23 -2.26
CA HIS A 649 2.34 4.26 -1.89
C HIS A 649 1.03 3.65 -1.40
N ILE A 650 -0.08 4.32 -1.71
CA ILE A 650 -1.43 3.98 -1.26
C ILE A 650 -2.32 3.84 -2.49
N ASN A 651 -3.19 2.83 -2.49
CA ASN A 651 -4.17 2.61 -3.56
C ASN A 651 -5.47 3.42 -3.38
N GLY A 652 -5.51 4.33 -2.40
CA GLY A 652 -6.65 5.20 -2.10
C GLY A 652 -7.80 4.51 -1.35
N LEU A 653 -7.55 3.36 -0.71
CA LEU A 653 -8.54 2.58 0.04
C LEU A 653 -8.19 2.46 1.52
N THR A 654 -9.23 2.50 2.36
CA THR A 654 -9.20 2.11 3.77
C THR A 654 -9.67 0.66 3.90
N PHE A 655 -9.05 -0.14 4.78
CA PHE A 655 -9.28 -1.58 4.87
C PHE A 655 -9.77 -2.00 6.25
N ASP A 656 -10.84 -2.81 6.30
CA ASP A 656 -11.29 -3.49 7.52
C ASP A 656 -10.28 -4.61 7.90
N ILE A 657 -9.42 -4.28 8.86
CA ILE A 657 -8.41 -5.16 9.45
C ILE A 657 -8.44 -5.02 10.98
N GLU A 658 -7.75 -5.90 11.69
CA GLU A 658 -7.70 -5.97 13.18
C GLU A 658 -7.09 -4.74 13.88
N ALA A 659 -6.99 -3.57 13.25
CA ALA A 659 -6.38 -2.40 13.85
C ALA A 659 -7.12 -1.89 15.09
N ASP A 660 -8.43 -1.87 15.02
CA ASP A 660 -9.41 -1.55 16.06
C ASP A 660 -10.26 -2.79 16.42
N GLY A 661 -10.50 -3.68 15.46
CA GLY A 661 -11.08 -5.01 15.64
C GLY A 661 -11.65 -5.54 14.34
N LEU A 662 -11.63 -6.86 14.12
CA LEU A 662 -12.13 -7.45 12.87
C LEU A 662 -13.63 -7.17 12.67
N GLY A 663 -14.01 -6.48 11.61
CA GLY A 663 -15.39 -6.08 11.34
C GLY A 663 -15.86 -4.81 12.04
N LEU A 664 -14.94 -4.04 12.65
CA LEU A 664 -15.28 -2.82 13.37
C LEU A 664 -15.07 -1.60 12.48
N HIS A 665 -13.83 -1.15 12.27
CA HIS A 665 -13.55 0.06 11.49
C HIS A 665 -12.49 -0.20 10.40
N PRO A 666 -12.69 0.30 9.17
CA PRO A 666 -11.63 0.38 8.19
C PRO A 666 -10.55 1.35 8.66
N VAL A 667 -9.29 0.96 8.54
CA VAL A 667 -8.15 1.87 8.74
C VAL A 667 -7.53 2.27 7.43
N ASP A 668 -7.03 3.51 7.38
CA ASP A 668 -6.33 4.04 6.22
C ASP A 668 -5.03 3.27 5.95
N ASN A 669 -4.75 3.06 4.67
CA ASN A 669 -3.56 2.34 4.24
C ASN A 669 -2.37 3.31 4.12
N ARG A 670 -1.44 3.29 5.07
CA ARG A 670 -0.31 4.23 5.09
C ARG A 670 0.70 3.97 3.96
N SER A 671 1.29 5.04 3.40
CA SER A 671 2.38 4.92 2.42
C SER A 671 3.64 4.33 3.07
N LEU A 672 4.34 3.47 2.33
CA LEU A 672 5.64 2.88 2.69
C LEU A 672 6.86 3.72 2.24
N ARG A 673 6.64 4.83 1.53
CA ARG A 673 7.71 5.74 1.06
C ARG A 673 8.36 6.46 2.25
N GLY A 674 9.63 6.17 2.52
CA GLY A 674 10.34 6.70 3.69
C GLY A 674 9.87 6.12 5.04
N ILE A 675 9.28 4.92 5.06
CA ILE A 675 8.64 4.33 6.25
C ILE A 675 9.60 4.09 7.44
N LEU A 676 10.93 4.03 7.23
CA LEU A 676 11.91 3.91 8.32
C LEU A 676 11.75 4.99 9.40
N ASP A 677 11.33 6.18 8.99
CA ASP A 677 11.10 7.31 9.90
C ASP A 677 9.85 7.11 10.77
N THR A 678 8.93 6.21 10.42
CA THR A 678 7.56 6.15 10.95
C THR A 678 7.32 5.12 12.06
N ALA A 679 8.36 4.59 12.71
CA ALA A 679 8.17 3.70 13.87
C ALA A 679 7.54 4.46 15.07
N PRO A 680 6.62 3.84 15.85
CA PRO A 680 6.15 2.47 15.73
C PRO A 680 5.13 2.27 14.58
N PHE A 681 5.07 1.06 14.07
CA PHE A 681 4.19 0.70 12.95
C PHE A 681 2.81 0.24 13.44
N LYS A 682 1.80 0.30 12.55
CA LYS A 682 0.35 0.18 12.80
C LYS A 682 -0.24 1.45 13.45
N TRP A 683 -1.49 1.79 13.11
CA TRP A 683 -2.19 3.00 13.61
C TRP A 683 -2.30 3.09 15.13
N ASN A 684 -2.29 1.96 15.84
CA ASN A 684 -2.29 1.92 17.30
C ASN A 684 -0.88 1.83 17.92
N GLY A 685 0.20 1.97 17.13
CA GLY A 685 1.59 1.88 17.61
C GLY A 685 2.02 0.51 18.15
N GLY A 686 1.19 -0.53 18.03
CA GLY A 686 1.43 -1.83 18.67
C GLY A 686 2.53 -2.71 18.05
N ASN A 687 3.11 -2.30 16.92
CA ASN A 687 4.17 -3.04 16.24
C ASN A 687 5.43 -2.18 16.11
N ALA A 688 6.35 -2.33 17.06
CA ALA A 688 7.62 -1.61 17.11
C ALA A 688 8.51 -1.75 15.84
N THR A 689 8.34 -2.82 15.05
CA THR A 689 9.29 -3.19 13.98
C THR A 689 8.60 -3.61 12.68
N LEU A 690 9.21 -3.30 11.53
CA LEU A 690 8.71 -3.74 10.21
C LEU A 690 8.66 -5.26 10.10
N ALA A 691 9.64 -5.98 10.67
CA ALA A 691 9.64 -7.44 10.69
C ALA A 691 8.40 -8.01 11.41
N ARG A 692 7.97 -7.39 12.52
CA ARG A 692 6.75 -7.76 13.24
C ARG A 692 5.47 -7.40 12.46
N GLN A 693 5.49 -6.28 11.74
CA GLN A 693 4.38 -5.83 10.89
C GLN A 693 4.19 -6.71 9.65
N CYS A 694 5.28 -7.09 8.97
CA CYS A 694 5.27 -7.80 7.68
C CYS A 694 5.38 -9.33 7.81
N GLY A 695 5.86 -9.82 8.96
CA GLY A 695 6.15 -11.24 9.23
C GLY A 695 4.97 -12.01 9.84
N PRO A 696 5.12 -12.72 10.98
CA PRO A 696 4.15 -13.69 11.46
C PRO A 696 2.71 -13.16 11.61
N ARG A 697 2.51 -11.92 12.08
CA ARG A 697 1.16 -11.37 12.28
C ARG A 697 0.37 -11.23 10.97
N LEU A 698 1.01 -10.70 9.92
CA LEU A 698 0.37 -10.53 8.61
C LEU A 698 0.14 -11.86 7.90
N ALA A 699 1.05 -12.82 8.10
CA ALA A 699 0.93 -14.17 7.56
C ALA A 699 -0.21 -14.96 8.23
N VAL A 700 -0.21 -15.06 9.57
CA VAL A 700 -1.09 -15.96 10.36
C VAL A 700 -2.57 -15.60 10.26
N PHE A 701 -2.92 -14.33 10.09
CA PHE A 701 -4.32 -13.88 10.17
C PHE A 701 -4.94 -13.45 8.83
N PHE A 702 -4.15 -12.99 7.86
CA PHE A 702 -4.68 -12.15 6.78
C PHE A 702 -4.39 -12.60 5.35
N THR A 703 -3.22 -13.18 5.07
CA THR A 703 -2.71 -13.13 3.68
C THR A 703 -2.05 -14.41 3.16
N ARG A 704 -1.28 -15.15 3.98
CA ARG A 704 -0.35 -16.18 3.48
C ARG A 704 -0.64 -17.58 4.01
N LEU A 705 -0.33 -18.60 3.21
CA LEU A 705 -0.41 -20.01 3.63
C LEU A 705 0.71 -20.39 4.62
N LEU A 706 1.86 -19.72 4.54
CA LEU A 706 3.03 -19.91 5.40
C LEU A 706 3.62 -18.53 5.76
N PRO A 707 4.28 -18.39 6.92
CA PRO A 707 5.16 -17.24 7.15
C PRO A 707 6.32 -17.25 6.15
N TYR A 708 6.89 -16.08 5.88
CA TYR A 708 8.20 -15.98 5.22
C TYR A 708 9.27 -16.73 6.03
N SER A 709 10.32 -17.21 5.35
CA SER A 709 11.55 -17.53 6.06
C SER A 709 12.14 -16.26 6.71
N SER A 710 13.06 -16.42 7.66
CA SER A 710 13.74 -15.26 8.25
C SER A 710 14.51 -14.45 7.20
N GLU A 711 15.12 -15.12 6.22
CA GLU A 711 15.83 -14.46 5.10
C GLU A 711 14.88 -13.71 4.16
N ASP A 712 13.75 -14.31 3.77
CA ASP A 712 12.73 -13.62 2.94
C ASP A 712 12.14 -12.40 3.67
N LEU A 713 11.91 -12.52 4.98
CA LEU A 713 11.40 -11.41 5.80
C LEU A 713 12.45 -10.30 5.92
N ASP A 714 13.72 -10.65 6.07
CA ASP A 714 14.82 -9.69 6.14
C ASP A 714 15.01 -8.95 4.82
N ASP A 715 15.03 -9.66 3.69
CA ASP A 715 15.10 -9.09 2.35
C ASP A 715 13.90 -8.16 2.09
N LEU A 716 12.68 -8.58 2.43
CA LEU A 716 11.48 -7.77 2.27
C LEU A 716 11.51 -6.50 3.14
N VAL A 717 11.90 -6.62 4.41
CA VAL A 717 12.05 -5.48 5.32
C VAL A 717 13.12 -4.53 4.81
N HIS A 718 14.24 -5.05 4.30
CA HIS A 718 15.30 -4.27 3.68
C HIS A 718 14.78 -3.51 2.46
N TYR A 719 14.04 -4.15 1.55
CA TYR A 719 13.42 -3.45 0.43
C TYR A 719 12.47 -2.34 0.87
N ILE A 720 11.51 -2.66 1.75
CA ILE A 720 10.54 -1.68 2.28
C ILE A 720 11.23 -0.47 2.92
N ALA A 721 12.34 -0.72 3.64
CA ALA A 721 13.15 0.32 4.26
C ALA A 721 13.85 1.27 3.27
N THR A 722 14.10 0.82 2.03
CA THR A 722 14.75 1.63 0.97
C THR A 722 13.80 2.38 0.04
N ILE A 723 12.48 2.23 0.20
CA ILE A 723 11.51 2.89 -0.69
C ILE A 723 11.64 4.42 -0.55
N GLU A 724 12.14 5.06 -1.61
CA GLU A 724 12.46 6.50 -1.67
C GLU A 724 11.24 7.36 -1.32
N ARG A 725 11.41 8.28 -0.37
CA ARG A 725 10.41 9.31 -0.11
C ARG A 725 10.43 10.33 -1.24
N HIS A 726 9.26 10.59 -1.84
CA HIS A 726 9.13 11.62 -2.87
C HIS A 726 9.52 13.02 -2.33
N PRO A 727 10.09 13.92 -3.16
CA PRO A 727 10.34 15.30 -2.74
C PRO A 727 9.04 16.03 -2.37
N ASN A 728 9.03 16.82 -1.29
CA ASN A 728 7.84 17.63 -0.96
C ASN A 728 7.63 18.71 -2.04
N ARG A 729 6.59 18.52 -2.87
CA ARG A 729 6.28 19.39 -4.02
C ARG A 729 5.61 20.73 -3.66
N TYR A 730 5.29 20.97 -2.39
CA TYR A 730 4.74 22.24 -1.89
C TYR A 730 5.78 23.07 -1.12
N ARG A 731 6.93 22.49 -0.80
CA ARG A 731 8.05 23.15 -0.14
C ARG A 731 9.05 23.64 -1.17
N ARG A 732 9.32 24.95 -1.19
CA ARG A 732 10.32 25.52 -2.11
C ARG A 732 11.74 25.30 -1.57
N ARG A 733 12.73 25.25 -2.47
CA ARG A 733 14.16 25.12 -2.10
C ARG A 733 14.68 26.34 -1.33
N ASP A 734 14.12 27.53 -1.57
CA ASP A 734 14.39 28.78 -0.86
C ASP A 734 13.59 28.93 0.45
N GLY A 735 12.85 27.89 0.86
CA GLY A 735 12.16 27.82 2.15
C GLY A 735 10.65 28.06 2.07
N LEU A 736 10.07 28.55 3.19
CA LEU A 736 8.63 28.70 3.33
C LEU A 736 8.11 29.98 2.65
N THR A 737 7.02 29.86 1.89
CA THR A 737 6.25 31.00 1.36
C THR A 737 5.70 31.88 2.50
N PRO A 738 5.27 33.13 2.23
CA PRO A 738 4.63 33.97 3.25
C PRO A 738 3.39 33.33 3.89
N ALA A 739 2.61 32.56 3.14
CA ALA A 739 1.46 31.80 3.67
C ALA A 739 1.94 30.68 4.62
N GLN A 740 2.90 29.86 4.19
CA GLN A 740 3.49 28.81 5.02
C GLN A 740 4.15 29.33 6.29
N ARG A 741 4.76 30.53 6.28
CA ARG A 741 5.31 31.16 7.48
C ARG A 741 4.23 31.55 8.49
N ARG A 742 3.12 32.14 8.03
CA ARG A 742 1.95 32.42 8.90
C ARG A 742 1.31 31.13 9.40
N GLY A 743 1.21 30.11 8.55
CA GLY A 743 0.74 28.78 8.94
C GLY A 743 1.60 28.12 10.02
N LYS A 744 2.92 28.26 9.92
CA LYS A 744 3.87 27.81 10.96
C LYS A 744 3.61 28.52 12.28
N MET A 745 3.43 29.84 12.27
CA MET A 745 3.08 30.61 13.48
C MET A 745 1.76 30.13 14.10
N ILE A 746 0.76 29.79 13.29
CA ILE A 746 -0.53 29.26 13.75
C ILE A 746 -0.38 27.85 14.33
N PHE A 747 0.40 26.98 13.70
CA PHE A 747 0.72 25.64 14.20
C PHE A 747 1.48 25.69 15.55
N GLU A 748 2.35 26.68 15.73
CA GLU A 748 3.18 26.84 16.92
C GLU A 748 2.57 27.75 18.00
N ARG A 749 1.34 28.26 17.79
CA ARG A 749 0.73 29.22 18.70
C ARG A 749 0.41 28.60 20.08
N THR A 750 0.56 29.42 21.12
CA THR A 750 0.26 29.05 22.51
C THR A 750 -0.97 29.76 23.07
N VAL A 751 -1.53 30.70 22.30
CA VAL A 751 -2.75 31.46 22.61
C VAL A 751 -3.70 31.45 21.41
N ASP A 752 -5.00 31.60 21.68
CA ASP A 752 -6.03 31.77 20.66
C ASP A 752 -6.11 33.24 20.17
N ASN A 753 -6.97 33.49 19.17
CA ASN A 753 -7.22 34.82 18.60
C ASN A 753 -7.82 35.83 19.61
N ALA A 754 -8.32 35.37 20.76
CA ALA A 754 -8.78 36.22 21.87
C ALA A 754 -7.70 36.41 22.96
N GLY A 755 -6.48 35.92 22.75
CA GLY A 755 -5.36 36.01 23.68
C GLY A 755 -5.41 35.02 24.85
N ARG A 756 -6.36 34.07 24.87
CA ARG A 756 -6.48 33.06 25.92
C ARG A 756 -5.47 31.95 25.68
N ALA A 757 -4.86 31.44 26.75
CA ALA A 757 -3.87 30.36 26.65
C ALA A 757 -4.54 29.06 26.14
N ILE A 758 -3.95 28.46 25.10
CA ILE A 758 -4.35 27.14 24.61
C ILE A 758 -3.76 26.07 25.56
N PRO A 759 -4.56 25.16 26.14
CA PRO A 759 -4.09 24.01 26.91
C PRO A 759 -3.01 23.22 26.17
N ILE A 760 -1.97 22.76 26.87
CA ILE A 760 -0.80 22.11 26.24
C ILE A 760 -1.21 20.90 25.39
N SER A 761 -2.12 20.07 25.90
CA SER A 761 -2.67 18.88 25.21
C SER A 761 -3.40 19.19 23.90
N GLU A 762 -3.83 20.44 23.70
CA GLU A 762 -4.62 20.87 22.53
C GLU A 762 -3.78 21.68 21.52
N ARG A 763 -2.47 21.83 21.76
CA ARG A 763 -1.55 22.51 20.82
C ARG A 763 -1.07 21.52 19.77
N CYS A 764 -1.04 21.92 18.51
CA CYS A 764 -0.48 21.08 17.43
C CYS A 764 0.95 20.63 17.74
N THR A 765 1.78 21.49 18.33
CA THR A 765 3.17 21.19 18.71
C THR A 765 3.34 20.17 19.84
N PHE A 766 2.30 19.83 20.60
CA PHE A 766 2.38 18.82 21.65
C PHE A 766 2.36 17.40 21.08
N CYS A 767 1.39 17.12 20.20
CA CYS A 767 1.32 15.86 19.46
C CYS A 767 2.36 15.85 18.33
N HIS A 768 2.43 16.90 17.51
CA HIS A 768 3.24 16.95 16.29
C HIS A 768 4.58 17.68 16.52
N ALA A 769 5.30 17.24 17.56
CA ALA A 769 6.62 17.73 17.94
C ALA A 769 7.74 17.25 17.01
N GLY A 770 8.95 17.79 17.20
CA GLY A 770 10.18 17.26 16.58
C GLY A 770 10.35 17.54 15.08
N ALA A 771 11.26 16.78 14.46
CA ALA A 771 11.60 16.89 13.04
C ALA A 771 10.47 16.35 12.15
N LEU A 772 10.05 15.11 12.39
CA LEU A 772 9.06 14.35 11.62
C LEU A 772 7.59 14.71 11.97
N LYS A 773 7.40 15.71 12.85
CA LYS A 773 6.08 16.19 13.30
C LYS A 773 5.21 15.10 13.92
N THR A 774 5.83 14.32 14.81
CA THR A 774 5.18 13.37 15.71
C THR A 774 5.98 13.26 17.00
N ASN A 775 5.29 13.09 18.12
CA ASN A 775 5.87 12.72 19.41
C ASN A 775 5.95 11.20 19.61
N ARG A 776 5.39 10.40 18.69
CA ARG A 776 5.28 8.92 18.72
C ARG A 776 4.64 8.39 20.01
N GLN A 777 3.66 9.13 20.53
CA GLN A 777 2.83 8.71 21.64
C GLN A 777 1.47 8.27 21.13
N GLN A 778 0.87 7.30 21.81
CA GLN A 778 -0.55 7.01 21.63
C GLN A 778 -1.36 8.12 22.29
N VAL A 779 -2.24 8.78 21.55
CA VAL A 779 -3.16 9.80 22.07
C VAL A 779 -4.59 9.51 21.62
N VAL A 780 -5.55 9.90 22.43
CA VAL A 780 -6.93 10.04 21.98
C VAL A 780 -7.04 11.33 21.19
N VAL A 781 -7.19 11.22 19.86
CA VAL A 781 -7.58 12.35 19.01
C VAL A 781 -9.10 12.37 19.01
N ASP A 782 -9.68 13.06 20.00
CA ASP A 782 -11.13 13.11 20.17
C ASP A 782 -11.80 13.90 19.03
N THR A 783 -12.28 13.19 18.00
CA THR A 783 -13.16 13.77 16.98
C THR A 783 -14.62 13.81 17.45
N ALA A 784 -14.91 13.18 18.60
CA ALA A 784 -16.23 12.93 19.19
C ALA A 784 -17.18 12.15 18.26
N MET A 785 -16.63 11.31 17.38
CA MET A 785 -17.37 10.47 16.44
C MET A 785 -17.45 9.02 16.92
N TRP A 786 -18.52 8.32 16.53
CA TRP A 786 -18.76 6.92 16.90
C TRP A 786 -17.64 5.94 16.52
N PHE A 787 -16.76 6.30 15.58
CA PHE A 787 -15.61 5.49 15.17
C PHE A 787 -14.36 5.64 16.07
N ASP A 788 -14.35 6.62 16.98
CA ASP A 788 -13.31 6.72 18.02
C ASP A 788 -13.69 5.89 19.28
N ALA A 789 -14.97 5.56 19.45
CA ALA A 789 -15.53 4.95 20.65
C ALA A 789 -15.39 3.41 20.68
N PRO A 790 -15.03 2.80 21.82
CA PRO A 790 -15.12 1.35 22.00
C PRO A 790 -16.57 0.86 21.95
N LEU A 791 -16.76 -0.34 21.39
CA LEU A 791 -18.03 -1.06 21.37
C LEU A 791 -18.74 -1.14 22.74
N PRO A 792 -20.09 -1.28 22.75
CA PRO A 792 -20.96 -1.49 21.59
C PRO A 792 -21.51 -0.18 20.97
N VAL A 793 -21.18 0.05 19.70
CA VAL A 793 -21.85 1.04 18.86
C VAL A 793 -23.18 0.42 18.35
N PRO A 794 -24.34 1.10 18.46
CA PRO A 794 -25.62 0.60 17.98
C PRO A 794 -25.61 0.13 16.52
N ARG A 795 -26.27 -1.00 16.21
CA ARG A 795 -26.25 -1.65 14.87
C ARG A 795 -26.85 -0.79 13.76
N ASP A 796 -27.78 0.07 14.13
CA ASP A 796 -28.45 1.08 13.31
C ASP A 796 -27.49 2.14 12.76
N LEU A 797 -26.35 2.39 13.41
CA LEU A 797 -25.32 3.31 12.90
C LEU A 797 -24.48 2.76 11.75
N PHE A 798 -24.49 1.45 11.54
CA PHE A 798 -23.86 0.82 10.38
C PHE A 798 -24.75 0.89 9.13
N ASN A 799 -26.03 1.26 9.30
CA ASN A 799 -27.04 1.33 8.24
C ASN A 799 -27.50 2.78 7.99
N ALA A 800 -26.57 3.75 7.99
CA ALA A 800 -26.84 5.12 7.55
C ALA A 800 -27.18 5.13 6.05
N ASP A 801 -28.47 5.17 5.82
CA ASP A 801 -29.28 4.90 4.64
C ASP A 801 -29.15 5.94 3.50
N GLU A 802 -29.10 5.42 2.27
CA GLU A 802 -29.39 5.98 0.92
C GLU A 802 -28.91 7.40 0.49
N TYR A 803 -28.51 8.29 1.39
CA TYR A 803 -28.12 9.68 1.06
C TYR A 803 -26.66 10.02 1.41
N GLY A 804 -25.91 9.09 2.02
CA GLY A 804 -24.45 9.16 2.12
C GLY A 804 -23.89 10.35 2.93
N ASP A 805 -24.75 11.03 3.68
CA ASP A 805 -24.41 12.25 4.39
C ASP A 805 -24.19 11.96 5.88
N LEU A 806 -22.91 11.89 6.29
CA LEU A 806 -22.52 12.01 7.71
C LEU A 806 -22.83 13.41 8.30
N GLY A 807 -23.63 14.24 7.61
CA GLY A 807 -24.09 15.56 8.06
C GLY A 807 -25.03 15.52 9.27
N ASN A 808 -25.66 14.37 9.55
CA ASN A 808 -26.39 14.14 10.80
C ASN A 808 -25.53 13.35 11.78
N TYR A 809 -24.79 14.11 12.60
CA TYR A 809 -24.01 13.65 13.73
C TYR A 809 -24.82 12.70 14.63
N VAL A 810 -24.45 11.42 14.67
CA VAL A 810 -24.75 10.61 15.85
C VAL A 810 -23.52 10.61 16.73
N TYR A 811 -23.49 11.65 17.57
CA TYR A 811 -22.67 11.69 18.77
C TYR A 811 -23.13 10.54 19.66
N VAL A 812 -22.21 9.64 20.01
CA VAL A 812 -22.48 8.61 21.03
C VAL A 812 -21.53 8.90 22.19
N ASP A 813 -22.05 9.58 23.22
CA ASP A 813 -21.41 9.50 24.53
C ASP A 813 -21.67 8.10 25.07
N THR A 814 -20.76 7.18 24.76
CA THR A 814 -20.80 5.80 25.22
C THR A 814 -20.42 5.65 26.68
N GLY A 815 -19.87 6.71 27.32
CA GLY A 815 -19.16 6.60 28.59
C GLY A 815 -17.92 5.70 28.56
N THR A 816 -17.47 5.24 27.37
CA THR A 816 -16.29 4.38 27.20
C THR A 816 -15.11 5.18 26.63
N PRO A 817 -13.89 5.00 27.15
CA PRO A 817 -12.74 5.81 26.74
C PRO A 817 -12.30 5.48 25.31
N SER A 818 -12.22 6.50 24.45
CA SER A 818 -11.86 6.38 23.03
C SER A 818 -10.56 5.59 22.78
N VAL A 819 -10.48 4.94 21.61
CA VAL A 819 -9.30 4.18 21.20
C VAL A 819 -8.12 5.13 20.97
N PRO A 820 -6.95 4.93 21.61
CA PRO A 820 -5.80 5.79 21.41
C PRO A 820 -4.99 5.35 20.17
N PHE A 821 -4.61 6.31 19.35
CA PHE A 821 -3.84 6.09 18.11
C PHE A 821 -2.44 6.71 18.23
N ASP A 822 -1.44 6.09 17.58
CA ASP A 822 -0.10 6.68 17.44
C ASP A 822 -0.20 7.97 16.62
N VAL A 823 0.39 9.06 17.14
CA VAL A 823 0.34 10.36 16.47
C VAL A 823 1.02 10.26 15.09
N PRO A 824 0.28 10.47 13.97
CA PRO A 824 0.83 10.34 12.64
C PRO A 824 1.88 11.41 12.37
N GLN A 825 2.81 11.07 11.48
CA GLN A 825 3.79 12.02 10.95
C GLN A 825 3.10 12.95 9.96
N LEU A 826 3.56 14.20 9.88
CA LEU A 826 2.95 15.20 9.00
C LEU A 826 3.80 15.49 7.76
N GLU A 827 4.77 14.63 7.44
CA GLU A 827 5.64 14.78 6.28
C GLU A 827 4.96 14.27 5.00
N ASN A 828 5.03 15.05 3.92
CA ASN A 828 4.37 14.76 2.64
C ASN A 828 2.86 14.46 2.73
N LEU A 829 2.17 14.97 3.76
CA LEU A 829 0.71 14.86 3.95
C LEU A 829 -0.15 14.94 2.66
N PRO A 830 0.13 15.82 1.68
CA PRO A 830 -0.73 15.95 0.51
C PRO A 830 -0.76 14.71 -0.39
N GLU A 831 0.23 13.82 -0.27
CA GLU A 831 0.29 12.54 -0.97
C GLU A 831 -0.42 11.43 -0.18
N THR A 832 -0.76 11.61 1.10
CA THR A 832 -1.32 10.56 1.98
C THR A 832 -2.84 10.65 2.18
N ALA A 833 -3.59 11.19 1.22
CA ALA A 833 -5.04 11.28 1.32
C ALA A 833 -5.72 9.92 0.96
N PRO A 834 -6.75 9.46 1.69
CA PRO A 834 -7.52 10.19 2.71
C PRO A 834 -6.85 10.27 4.08
N TYR A 835 -7.34 11.17 4.93
CA TYR A 835 -6.79 11.51 6.24
C TYR A 835 -7.66 10.99 7.40
N LEU A 836 -7.11 11.06 8.62
CA LEU A 836 -7.54 10.34 9.83
C LEU A 836 -7.23 8.84 9.76
N HIS A 837 -7.20 8.18 10.91
CA HIS A 837 -6.82 6.77 11.04
C HIS A 837 -7.69 5.81 10.22
N ASN A 838 -8.90 6.25 9.84
CA ASN A 838 -9.93 5.52 9.11
C ASN A 838 -10.23 6.09 7.71
N GLY A 839 -9.52 7.12 7.27
CA GLY A 839 -9.75 7.81 6.00
C GLY A 839 -11.09 8.56 5.88
N ALA A 840 -11.74 8.90 6.99
CA ALA A 840 -13.02 9.62 6.98
C ALA A 840 -12.91 11.06 6.43
N ALA A 841 -11.75 11.70 6.56
CA ALA A 841 -11.49 13.04 6.04
C ALA A 841 -10.84 12.97 4.65
N ARG A 842 -11.52 13.41 3.60
CA ARG A 842 -10.99 13.40 2.22
C ARG A 842 -9.98 14.52 1.97
N THR A 843 -10.05 15.58 2.77
CA THR A 843 -9.18 16.75 2.67
C THR A 843 -8.62 17.14 4.04
N LEU A 844 -7.50 17.86 4.06
CA LEU A 844 -6.99 18.46 5.30
C LEU A 844 -8.00 19.43 5.93
N GLU A 845 -8.89 20.05 5.15
CA GLU A 845 -9.93 20.95 5.66
C GLU A 845 -10.98 20.19 6.49
N GLU A 846 -11.46 19.05 6.00
CA GLU A 846 -12.47 18.22 6.69
C GLU A 846 -12.04 17.76 8.09
N ILE A 847 -10.73 17.55 8.32
CA ILE A 847 -10.18 17.20 9.66
C ILE A 847 -10.70 18.16 10.73
N TRP A 848 -10.77 19.46 10.43
CA TRP A 848 -11.19 20.47 11.40
C TRP A 848 -12.62 20.98 11.17
N THR A 849 -13.11 21.02 9.93
CA THR A 849 -14.46 21.55 9.63
C THR A 849 -15.57 20.52 9.82
N ARG A 850 -15.24 19.22 9.83
CA ARG A 850 -16.20 18.11 10.02
C ARG A 850 -15.86 17.21 11.21
N PHE A 851 -14.58 17.00 11.51
CA PHE A 851 -14.11 16.02 12.49
C PHE A 851 -13.36 16.61 13.71
N ASN A 852 -13.62 17.88 14.04
CA ASN A 852 -13.09 18.55 15.26
C ASN A 852 -14.20 19.32 16.00
N MET A 853 -15.37 18.72 16.15
CA MET A 853 -16.58 19.35 16.72
C MET A 853 -16.35 19.94 18.12
N VAL A 854 -15.61 19.23 18.98
CA VAL A 854 -15.26 19.64 20.34
C VAL A 854 -14.04 20.58 20.41
N ASN A 855 -13.42 20.86 19.26
CA ASN A 855 -12.30 21.79 19.10
C ASN A 855 -11.06 21.45 19.97
N HIS A 856 -10.81 20.16 20.24
CA HIS A 856 -9.62 19.69 20.97
C HIS A 856 -8.40 19.49 20.04
N HIS A 857 -8.60 19.19 18.76
CA HIS A 857 -7.51 19.01 17.78
C HIS A 857 -6.97 20.37 17.31
N GLY A 858 -5.97 20.91 18.02
CA GLY A 858 -5.26 22.15 17.62
C GLY A 858 -5.98 23.46 17.97
N ARG A 859 -7.12 23.40 18.68
CA ARG A 859 -8.00 24.53 19.02
C ARG A 859 -8.34 25.45 17.83
N THR A 860 -8.49 24.90 16.62
CA THR A 860 -8.63 25.65 15.36
C THR A 860 -9.95 26.43 15.17
N GLY A 861 -10.97 26.21 15.99
CA GLY A 861 -12.31 26.79 15.82
C GLY A 861 -12.43 28.31 15.95
N ASP A 862 -11.37 29.01 16.38
CA ASP A 862 -11.28 30.47 16.42
C ASP A 862 -10.63 31.08 15.16
N LEU A 863 -10.07 30.25 14.28
CA LEU A 863 -9.29 30.71 13.12
C LEU A 863 -10.19 31.29 12.03
N THR A 864 -9.79 32.45 11.50
CA THR A 864 -10.37 32.97 10.25
C THR A 864 -10.04 32.04 9.07
N ARG A 865 -10.88 32.02 8.03
CA ARG A 865 -10.64 31.23 6.80
C ARG A 865 -9.26 31.46 6.19
N ARG A 866 -8.71 32.68 6.30
CA ARG A 866 -7.33 32.99 5.85
C ARG A 866 -6.28 32.31 6.71
N GLN A 867 -6.37 32.40 8.04
CA GLN A 867 -5.46 31.72 8.95
C GLN A 867 -5.52 30.20 8.77
N PHE A 868 -6.72 29.65 8.59
CA PHE A 868 -6.93 28.23 8.33
C PHE A 868 -6.26 27.77 7.02
N ASN A 869 -6.41 28.53 5.93
CA ASN A 869 -5.71 28.29 4.67
C ASN A 869 -4.18 28.42 4.80
N ASP A 870 -3.68 29.38 5.60
CA ASP A 870 -2.25 29.53 5.89
C ASP A 870 -1.72 28.29 6.65
N LEU A 871 -2.45 27.79 7.66
CA LEU A 871 -2.12 26.55 8.39
C LEU A 871 -2.06 25.34 7.44
N ILE A 872 -3.09 25.14 6.61
CA ILE A 872 -3.07 24.07 5.59
C ILE A 872 -1.88 24.24 4.64
N ALA A 873 -1.57 25.46 4.20
CA ALA A 873 -0.42 25.70 3.32
C ALA A 873 0.92 25.29 3.98
N TYR A 874 1.08 25.55 5.29
CA TYR A 874 2.23 25.07 6.07
C TYR A 874 2.26 23.54 6.17
N LEU A 875 1.15 22.91 6.52
CA LEU A 875 1.05 21.46 6.64
C LEU A 875 1.38 20.73 5.33
N LYS A 876 0.96 21.30 4.19
CA LYS A 876 1.35 20.78 2.87
C LYS A 876 2.86 20.82 2.62
N SER A 877 3.60 21.72 3.28
CA SER A 877 5.04 21.98 3.08
C SER A 877 5.99 21.26 4.05
N LEU A 878 5.43 20.45 4.95
CA LEU A 878 6.19 19.58 5.84
C LEU A 878 6.77 18.40 5.04
#